data_AF-D0LV42-F1
#
_entry.id   AF-D0LV42-F1
#
_cell.length_a   1.000
_cell.length_b   1.000
_cell.length_c   1.000
_cell.angle_alpha   90.00
_cell.angle_beta   90.00
_cell.angle_gamma   90.00
#
_symmetry.space_group_name_H-M   'P 1'
#
loop_
_entity.id
_entity.type
_entity.pdbx_description
1 polymer ?
#
loop_
_entity_poly.entity_id
_entity_poly.type
_entity_poly.pdbx_seq_one_letter_code
_entity_poly.pdbx_strand_id
1 'polypeptide(L)'
;MSKIWIAGVGFDVDARVIRWDEGPGYNGMAHACINPSHPCPDGVKPFSEKAKNTRPNRYALRPSLRRYGESPPLEAVQNSIRQFIVHHDGCPSAKVCFNVLHNERGLSCHFLMDNDGTIYQTMDLSLMAYHAAGFNARSIGIEICNRGDAKRDPNYYSKKGQKREATTVRIHGHVYKCFRFTPQQIEAMQALSQGISRALPNLPLEYPQDQPGQQAWGEIPNAAQFAGILGHYHTTRRKWDPGPFDFKELCEKSRGSLCFPIFVKKQERSSDRPVVPEDSESLEEITRAMYDLNEKQSEGGYFPVGPEAQENETRLWHGGVHLPGTFKQPVFAPFPARLLAARMGPDTAVGSANFALLRHDMTVGTGSIRFYSLYFHLADESGESGDEGPVWLASEAWQAGKAPGKVVLLNEPIEGGAVIGRYGQGGPIGYRQPQIHFGIFATEEIISVVQPETSQLLREHWQIIDGTLGGRFSNAEVVNDLIDTSPKDGKISRSELLDFFRSQSERKLTRNMAVLSQSEWTGTPDSWVSDLMRAPEFADLGERAVRDLVEEQVAPTLWWNESLAQHAKLPRDGVVYHYHPLSFIRFINNKRLQAQSLNVGIGDFPESDAKEPPPGVTDDFGDVDGDSFVDDAELAGEIFDPDIPLEELIKGFPE
;
A
#
# COMPACT_ATOMS: atom_id res chain seq x y z
N MET A 1 10.29 -20.56 -11.28
CA MET A 1 10.44 -19.44 -10.33
C MET A 1 11.77 -19.58 -9.62
N SER A 2 12.50 -18.49 -9.44
CA SER A 2 13.70 -18.45 -8.60
C SER A 2 13.32 -17.95 -7.22
N LYS A 3 14.23 -18.09 -6.24
CA LYS A 3 13.98 -17.58 -4.88
C LYS A 3 14.92 -16.44 -4.53
N ILE A 4 14.40 -15.44 -3.81
CA ILE A 4 15.20 -14.50 -3.04
C ILE A 4 15.23 -14.93 -1.57
N TRP A 5 16.30 -14.60 -0.86
CA TRP A 5 16.47 -14.98 0.54
C TRP A 5 16.32 -13.78 1.47
N ILE A 6 15.50 -13.95 2.49
CA ILE A 6 15.23 -12.95 3.53
C ILE A 6 15.28 -13.69 4.86
N ALA A 7 16.23 -13.32 5.73
CA ALA A 7 16.42 -13.96 7.02
C ALA A 7 16.62 -15.49 6.91
N GLY A 8 17.31 -15.97 5.87
CA GLY A 8 17.48 -17.40 5.61
C GLY A 8 16.26 -18.12 5.03
N VAL A 9 15.16 -17.41 4.74
CA VAL A 9 13.92 -17.97 4.18
C VAL A 9 13.80 -17.60 2.70
N GLY A 10 13.50 -18.59 1.86
CA GLY A 10 13.38 -18.40 0.41
C GLY A 10 11.97 -18.03 -0.04
N PHE A 11 11.83 -16.91 -0.75
CA PHE A 11 10.57 -16.39 -1.31
C PHE A 11 10.58 -16.45 -2.84
N ASP A 12 9.49 -16.90 -3.43
CA ASP A 12 9.38 -17.05 -4.89
C ASP A 12 9.27 -15.70 -5.62
N VAL A 13 10.07 -15.57 -6.67
CA VAL A 13 10.09 -14.44 -7.59
C VAL A 13 9.99 -14.96 -9.02
N ASP A 14 9.14 -14.33 -9.82
CA ASP A 14 8.92 -14.69 -11.23
C ASP A 14 9.98 -14.07 -12.16
N ALA A 15 11.24 -14.17 -11.75
CA ALA A 15 12.40 -13.74 -12.50
C ALA A 15 13.54 -14.73 -12.30
N ARG A 16 14.57 -14.61 -13.15
CA ARG A 16 15.83 -15.34 -12.96
C ARG A 16 16.67 -14.65 -11.90
N VAL A 17 16.85 -15.30 -10.76
CA VAL A 17 17.70 -14.84 -9.65
C VAL A 17 18.83 -15.84 -9.43
N ILE A 18 20.06 -15.35 -9.35
CA ILE A 18 21.26 -16.11 -8.95
C ILE A 18 21.74 -15.57 -7.60
N ARG A 19 21.81 -16.42 -6.59
CA ARG A 19 22.22 -15.99 -5.24
C ARG A 19 23.74 -16.02 -5.05
N TRP A 20 24.21 -15.36 -4.02
CA TRP A 20 25.63 -15.27 -3.68
C TRP A 20 26.29 -16.63 -3.41
N ASP A 21 25.51 -17.62 -2.99
CA ASP A 21 25.91 -19.00 -2.71
C ASP A 21 25.71 -19.94 -3.92
N GLU A 22 25.32 -19.39 -5.08
CA GLU A 22 25.07 -20.12 -6.32
C GLU A 22 26.06 -19.73 -7.44
N GLY A 23 26.73 -20.72 -8.05
CA GLY A 23 27.59 -20.51 -9.22
C GLY A 23 28.86 -19.67 -8.93
N PRO A 24 29.34 -18.81 -9.86
CA PRO A 24 30.50 -17.95 -9.61
C PRO A 24 30.27 -16.90 -8.50
N GLY A 25 29.04 -16.77 -8.00
CA GLY A 25 28.63 -16.12 -6.75
C GLY A 25 29.16 -14.72 -6.49
N TYR A 26 28.35 -13.68 -6.72
CA TYR A 26 28.67 -12.32 -6.27
C TYR A 26 28.40 -12.19 -4.77
N ASN A 27 29.34 -12.65 -3.94
CA ASN A 27 29.18 -12.67 -2.50
C ASN A 27 29.58 -11.35 -1.83
N GLY A 28 28.61 -10.47 -1.60
CA GLY A 28 28.79 -9.19 -0.93
C GLY A 28 29.20 -9.32 0.55
N MET A 29 29.14 -10.53 1.13
CA MET A 29 29.59 -10.80 2.49
C MET A 29 31.06 -11.26 2.56
N ALA A 30 31.72 -11.46 1.42
CA ALA A 30 33.12 -11.87 1.40
C ALA A 30 34.03 -10.75 1.94
N HIS A 31 34.89 -11.07 2.90
CA HIS A 31 35.85 -10.10 3.48
C HIS A 31 37.05 -9.81 2.56
N ALA A 32 37.19 -10.56 1.46
CA ALA A 32 38.28 -10.44 0.51
C ALA A 32 37.74 -10.14 -0.89
N CYS A 33 38.63 -9.63 -1.75
CA CYS A 33 38.33 -9.43 -3.16
C CYS A 33 38.07 -10.79 -3.83
N ILE A 34 37.03 -10.86 -4.67
CA ILE A 34 36.62 -12.12 -5.32
C ILE A 34 37.41 -12.36 -6.64
N ASN A 35 38.20 -11.39 -7.10
CA ASN A 35 38.98 -11.51 -8.35
C ASN A 35 40.48 -11.78 -8.10
N PRO A 36 41.03 -12.94 -8.53
CA PRO A 36 42.46 -13.25 -8.39
C PRO A 36 43.38 -12.39 -9.29
N SER A 37 42.84 -11.73 -10.33
CA SER A 37 43.64 -10.88 -11.23
C SER A 37 43.93 -9.49 -10.66
N HIS A 38 43.17 -9.07 -9.66
CA HIS A 38 43.32 -7.80 -8.95
C HIS A 38 43.08 -8.03 -7.44
N PRO A 39 44.04 -8.64 -6.73
CA PRO A 39 43.89 -8.90 -5.31
C PRO A 39 43.87 -7.59 -4.50
N CYS A 40 43.03 -7.57 -3.47
CA CYS A 40 42.96 -6.50 -2.46
C CYS A 40 44.35 -6.23 -1.83
N PRO A 41 44.72 -4.97 -1.52
CA PRO A 41 45.83 -4.66 -0.61
C PRO A 41 45.65 -5.39 0.72
N ASP A 42 46.72 -6.06 1.18
CA ASP A 42 46.72 -6.94 2.36
C ASP A 42 45.71 -8.11 2.33
N GLY A 43 45.08 -8.38 1.18
CA GLY A 43 44.13 -9.48 0.97
C GLY A 43 42.68 -9.22 1.41
N VAL A 44 42.38 -8.08 2.05
CA VAL A 44 41.05 -7.81 2.66
C VAL A 44 40.51 -6.39 2.46
N LYS A 45 41.35 -5.40 2.15
CA LYS A 45 40.91 -4.00 1.97
C LYS A 45 40.55 -3.71 0.52
N PRO A 46 39.58 -2.82 0.24
CA PRO A 46 39.35 -2.39 -1.13
C PRO A 46 40.60 -1.72 -1.70
N PHE A 47 40.79 -1.83 -3.01
CA PHE A 47 42.07 -1.45 -3.63
C PHE A 47 42.17 0.04 -3.99
N SER A 48 41.06 0.79 -4.04
CA SER A 48 41.13 2.24 -4.25
C SER A 48 41.61 2.95 -2.99
N GLU A 49 42.65 3.78 -3.12
CA GLU A 49 43.13 4.66 -2.03
C GLU A 49 42.08 5.71 -1.61
N LYS A 50 41.09 5.96 -2.47
CA LYS A 50 40.00 6.90 -2.20
C LYS A 50 38.73 6.26 -1.65
N ALA A 51 38.72 4.93 -1.52
CA ALA A 51 37.56 4.22 -0.97
C ALA A 51 37.23 4.73 0.43
N LYS A 52 36.00 5.19 0.63
CA LYS A 52 35.54 5.67 1.95
C LYS A 52 35.53 4.56 2.99
N ASN A 53 34.99 3.39 2.64
CA ASN A 53 35.07 2.22 3.52
C ASN A 53 36.37 1.47 3.28
N THR A 54 37.33 1.60 4.19
CA THR A 54 38.63 0.88 4.13
C THR A 54 38.67 -0.41 4.95
N ARG A 55 37.53 -0.83 5.55
CA ARG A 55 37.44 -2.01 6.43
C ARG A 55 37.32 -3.29 5.62
N PRO A 56 37.40 -4.50 6.21
CA PRO A 56 37.14 -5.77 5.50
C PRO A 56 35.66 -6.06 5.23
N ASN A 57 34.75 -5.59 6.09
CA ASN A 57 33.33 -5.81 5.90
C ASN A 57 32.76 -4.81 4.90
N ARG A 58 31.95 -5.30 3.96
CA ARG A 58 31.26 -4.50 2.92
C ARG A 58 29.79 -4.24 3.24
N TYR A 59 29.36 -4.65 4.43
CA TYR A 59 27.99 -4.61 4.93
C TYR A 59 28.02 -4.41 6.45
N ALA A 60 26.85 -4.14 7.03
CA ALA A 60 26.67 -4.10 8.49
C ALA A 60 25.39 -4.82 8.92
N LEU A 61 25.23 -5.00 10.24
CA LEU A 61 23.94 -5.34 10.81
C LEU A 61 23.05 -4.10 10.85
N ARG A 62 21.78 -4.26 10.42
CA ARG A 62 20.76 -3.23 10.57
C ARG A 62 20.63 -2.86 12.06
N PRO A 63 20.58 -1.56 12.43
CA PRO A 63 20.48 -1.12 13.83
C PRO A 63 19.38 -1.82 14.62
N SER A 64 18.18 -1.89 14.03
CA SER A 64 16.99 -2.52 14.61
C SER A 64 17.13 -4.04 14.84
N LEU A 65 18.09 -4.68 14.17
CA LEU A 65 18.30 -6.12 14.20
C LEU A 65 19.54 -6.54 15.01
N ARG A 66 20.38 -5.61 15.46
CA ARG A 66 21.65 -5.90 16.15
C ARG A 66 21.50 -6.88 17.32
N ARG A 67 20.38 -6.82 18.05
CA ARG A 67 20.09 -7.71 19.18
C ARG A 67 20.02 -9.20 18.79
N TYR A 68 19.84 -9.50 17.51
CA TYR A 68 19.75 -10.86 16.98
C TYR A 68 21.04 -11.34 16.29
N GLY A 69 22.07 -10.49 16.16
CA GLY A 69 23.25 -10.79 15.36
C GLY A 69 22.93 -11.01 13.88
N GLU A 70 23.58 -11.99 13.25
CA GLU A 70 23.45 -12.32 11.82
C GLU A 70 22.28 -13.27 11.50
N SER A 71 21.48 -13.66 12.49
CA SER A 71 20.33 -14.57 12.29
C SER A 71 19.04 -14.03 12.92
N PRO A 72 18.58 -12.84 12.51
CA PRO A 72 17.32 -12.29 12.98
C PRO A 72 16.11 -13.13 12.54
N PRO A 73 15.04 -13.17 13.36
CA PRO A 73 13.76 -13.73 12.92
C PRO A 73 13.22 -12.99 11.69
N LEU A 74 12.58 -13.72 10.77
CA LEU A 74 11.99 -13.17 9.53
C LEU A 74 11.09 -11.96 9.80
N GLU A 75 10.21 -12.06 10.79
CA GLU A 75 9.29 -10.97 11.16
C GLU A 75 10.03 -9.68 11.53
N ALA A 76 11.15 -9.79 12.26
CA ALA A 76 11.96 -8.63 12.61
C ALA A 76 12.59 -7.98 11.36
N VAL A 77 13.06 -8.79 10.41
CA VAL A 77 13.60 -8.29 9.13
C VAL A 77 12.52 -7.61 8.30
N GLN A 78 11.35 -8.24 8.18
CA GLN A 78 10.16 -7.70 7.51
C GLN A 78 9.72 -6.35 8.09
N ASN A 79 9.83 -6.18 9.41
CA ASN A 79 9.53 -4.91 10.08
C ASN A 79 10.64 -3.85 9.93
N SER A 80 11.84 -4.23 9.48
CA SER A 80 13.00 -3.33 9.35
C SER A 80 13.19 -2.73 7.95
N ILE A 81 12.44 -3.19 6.94
CA ILE A 81 12.64 -2.75 5.55
C ILE A 81 11.36 -2.11 5.03
N ARG A 82 11.47 -0.85 4.62
CA ARG A 82 10.35 -0.07 4.04
C ARG A 82 10.68 0.65 2.73
N GLN A 83 11.96 0.63 2.31
CA GLN A 83 12.41 1.31 1.10
C GLN A 83 13.16 0.38 0.13
N PHE A 84 12.97 0.60 -1.17
CA PHE A 84 13.74 -0.06 -2.22
C PHE A 84 14.36 1.00 -3.13
N ILE A 85 15.68 1.18 -3.02
CA ILE A 85 16.41 2.22 -3.75
C ILE A 85 16.99 1.64 -5.05
N VAL A 86 16.69 2.30 -6.16
CA VAL A 86 17.06 1.90 -7.51
C VAL A 86 18.19 2.80 -8.01
N HIS A 87 19.24 2.15 -8.51
CA HIS A 87 20.47 2.75 -8.99
C HIS A 87 20.73 2.35 -10.45
N HIS A 88 21.55 3.15 -11.15
CA HIS A 88 22.15 2.71 -12.39
C HIS A 88 23.68 2.66 -12.23
N ASP A 89 24.26 1.50 -12.51
CA ASP A 89 25.63 1.21 -12.07
C ASP A 89 26.73 1.94 -12.86
N GLY A 90 26.40 2.54 -14.01
CA GLY A 90 27.37 3.15 -14.91
C GLY A 90 28.33 2.16 -15.59
N CYS A 91 28.14 0.86 -15.37
CA CYS A 91 29.03 -0.25 -15.71
C CYS A 91 28.51 -1.04 -16.93
N PRO A 92 29.36 -1.89 -17.55
CA PRO A 92 28.96 -2.70 -18.70
C PRO A 92 28.25 -4.02 -18.37
N SER A 93 28.29 -4.48 -17.12
CA SER A 93 27.71 -5.75 -16.67
C SER A 93 27.65 -5.79 -15.16
N ALA A 94 26.77 -6.64 -14.61
CA ALA A 94 26.67 -6.86 -13.17
C ALA A 94 28.00 -7.34 -12.55
N LYS A 95 28.79 -8.14 -13.30
CA LYS A 95 30.12 -8.57 -12.89
C LYS A 95 31.06 -7.40 -12.62
N VAL A 96 31.07 -6.42 -13.50
CA VAL A 96 31.95 -5.25 -13.38
C VAL A 96 31.45 -4.35 -12.26
N CYS A 97 30.13 -4.10 -12.18
CA CYS A 97 29.52 -3.38 -11.06
C CYS A 97 29.92 -4.00 -9.71
N PHE A 98 29.76 -5.32 -9.54
CA PHE A 98 30.16 -6.01 -8.31
C PHE A 98 31.64 -5.78 -7.98
N ASN A 99 32.54 -5.90 -8.96
CA ASN A 99 33.96 -5.66 -8.74
C ASN A 99 34.25 -4.22 -8.31
N VAL A 100 33.58 -3.24 -8.90
CA VAL A 100 33.74 -1.82 -8.53
C VAL A 100 33.24 -1.58 -7.11
N LEU A 101 32.01 -2.00 -6.79
CA LEU A 101 31.48 -1.81 -5.44
C LEU A 101 32.32 -2.57 -4.40
N HIS A 102 32.49 -3.88 -4.58
CA HIS A 102 33.07 -4.76 -3.57
C HIS A 102 34.60 -4.65 -3.48
N ASN A 103 35.30 -4.75 -4.61
CA ASN A 103 36.76 -4.83 -4.63
C ASN A 103 37.42 -3.45 -4.66
N GLU A 104 36.84 -2.50 -5.40
CA GLU A 104 37.46 -1.18 -5.60
C GLU A 104 37.07 -0.19 -4.50
N ARG A 105 35.78 -0.09 -4.15
CA ARG A 105 35.24 1.01 -3.34
C ARG A 105 34.85 0.64 -1.91
N GLY A 106 34.81 -0.64 -1.56
CA GLY A 106 34.44 -1.06 -0.21
C GLY A 106 32.92 -1.04 0.05
N LEU A 107 32.12 -1.01 -1.01
CA LEU A 107 30.66 -0.84 -0.99
C LEU A 107 29.96 -2.17 -1.31
N SER A 108 28.62 -2.17 -1.24
CA SER A 108 27.80 -3.31 -1.59
C SER A 108 26.38 -2.91 -1.96
N CYS A 109 25.65 -3.81 -2.60
CA CYS A 109 24.23 -3.61 -2.91
C CYS A 109 23.51 -4.96 -2.85
N HIS A 110 22.25 -4.97 -2.39
CA HIS A 110 21.51 -6.22 -2.18
C HIS A 110 21.28 -6.99 -3.49
N PHE A 111 20.97 -6.25 -4.57
CA PHE A 111 20.72 -6.80 -5.89
C PHE A 111 21.57 -6.12 -6.96
N LEU A 112 21.98 -6.90 -7.96
CA LEU A 112 22.52 -6.41 -9.23
C LEU A 112 21.65 -6.94 -10.36
N MET A 113 21.49 -6.19 -11.44
CA MET A 113 20.75 -6.63 -12.62
C MET A 113 21.57 -6.41 -13.89
N ASP A 114 21.82 -7.48 -14.64
CA ASP A 114 22.55 -7.37 -15.91
C ASP A 114 21.64 -6.90 -17.07
N ASN A 115 22.25 -6.68 -18.24
CA ASN A 115 21.58 -6.21 -19.45
C ASN A 115 20.47 -7.13 -19.95
N ASP A 116 20.51 -8.42 -19.61
CA ASP A 116 19.54 -9.43 -20.03
C ASP A 116 18.41 -9.65 -19.00
N GLY A 117 18.37 -8.85 -17.94
CA GLY A 117 17.40 -8.98 -16.84
C GLY A 117 17.76 -10.04 -15.81
N THR A 118 18.91 -10.72 -15.91
CA THR A 118 19.36 -11.63 -14.85
C THR A 118 19.65 -10.84 -13.57
N ILE A 119 18.98 -11.23 -12.48
CA ILE A 119 19.15 -10.64 -11.16
C ILE A 119 20.16 -11.46 -10.37
N TYR A 120 21.05 -10.78 -9.65
CA TYR A 120 21.96 -11.39 -8.69
C TYR A 120 21.64 -10.86 -7.30
N GLN A 121 21.31 -11.74 -6.37
CA GLN A 121 21.20 -11.37 -4.96
C GLN A 121 22.57 -11.56 -4.31
N THR A 122 23.19 -10.49 -3.82
CA THR A 122 24.59 -10.55 -3.34
C THR A 122 24.73 -10.87 -1.85
N MET A 123 23.64 -10.74 -1.10
CA MET A 123 23.55 -11.00 0.33
C MET A 123 22.09 -11.18 0.78
N ASP A 124 21.90 -11.71 1.99
CA ASP A 124 20.58 -11.82 2.63
C ASP A 124 20.05 -10.43 3.01
N LEU A 125 18.74 -10.18 2.84
CA LEU A 125 18.14 -8.87 3.11
C LEU A 125 18.13 -8.47 4.60
N SER A 126 18.39 -9.41 5.51
CA SER A 126 18.62 -9.13 6.93
C SER A 126 19.84 -8.24 7.19
N LEU A 127 20.81 -8.26 6.28
CA LEU A 127 21.99 -7.41 6.33
C LEU A 127 21.72 -6.03 5.72
N MET A 128 22.56 -5.08 6.08
CA MET A 128 22.54 -3.72 5.58
C MET A 128 23.69 -3.55 4.58
N ALA A 129 23.35 -3.43 3.29
CA ALA A 129 24.31 -3.06 2.26
C ALA A 129 24.65 -1.55 2.31
N TYR A 130 25.76 -1.15 1.70
CA TYR A 130 26.20 0.25 1.62
C TYR A 130 25.94 0.82 0.23
N HIS A 131 24.73 1.37 0.02
CA HIS A 131 24.26 1.85 -1.28
C HIS A 131 23.65 3.26 -1.30
N ALA A 132 23.22 3.80 -0.14
CA ALA A 132 22.48 5.05 -0.06
C ALA A 132 22.70 5.83 1.25
N ALA A 133 23.89 5.69 1.86
CA ALA A 133 24.29 6.33 3.11
C ALA A 133 23.21 6.22 4.20
N GLY A 134 22.80 7.33 4.83
CA GLY A 134 21.80 7.35 5.91
C GLY A 134 20.49 6.60 5.66
N PHE A 135 20.18 6.20 4.42
CA PHE A 135 19.02 5.39 4.05
C PHE A 135 19.24 3.88 4.09
N ASN A 136 20.47 3.38 4.23
CA ASN A 136 20.79 1.95 4.17
C ASN A 136 20.04 1.14 5.24
N ALA A 137 19.90 1.67 6.46
CA ALA A 137 19.33 0.97 7.61
C ALA A 137 17.89 0.45 7.39
N ARG A 138 17.12 1.15 6.56
CA ARG A 138 15.69 0.89 6.28
C ARG A 138 15.40 0.46 4.85
N SER A 139 16.43 0.42 4.01
CA SER A 139 16.30 0.14 2.59
C SER A 139 16.99 -1.14 2.16
N ILE A 140 16.55 -1.63 1.02
CA ILE A 140 17.29 -2.52 0.15
C ILE A 140 17.63 -1.78 -1.13
N GLY A 141 18.62 -2.26 -1.88
CA GLY A 141 19.18 -1.56 -3.04
C GLY A 141 19.27 -2.47 -4.25
N ILE A 142 19.11 -1.91 -5.45
CA ILE A 142 19.43 -2.59 -6.70
C ILE A 142 20.26 -1.70 -7.63
N GLU A 143 21.32 -2.29 -8.17
CA GLU A 143 22.18 -1.70 -9.20
C GLU A 143 21.83 -2.28 -10.57
N ILE A 144 21.25 -1.45 -11.45
CA ILE A 144 20.84 -1.89 -12.79
C ILE A 144 21.93 -1.53 -13.80
N CYS A 145 22.39 -2.53 -14.57
CA CYS A 145 23.41 -2.37 -15.59
C CYS A 145 23.00 -1.33 -16.65
N ASN A 146 23.50 -0.11 -16.48
CA ASN A 146 23.22 0.98 -17.39
C ASN A 146 24.27 2.09 -17.28
N ARG A 147 24.90 2.42 -18.42
CA ARG A 147 25.86 3.53 -18.54
C ARG A 147 25.32 4.88 -18.06
N GLY A 148 24.01 5.11 -18.13
CA GLY A 148 23.40 6.37 -17.73
C GLY A 148 23.62 7.46 -18.78
N ASP A 149 24.71 8.21 -18.68
CA ASP A 149 24.94 9.46 -19.42
C ASP A 149 25.24 9.21 -20.92
N ALA A 150 24.20 9.35 -21.74
CA ALA A 150 24.27 9.23 -23.19
C ALA A 150 24.71 10.53 -23.88
N LYS A 151 24.83 11.65 -23.16
CA LYS A 151 25.43 12.88 -23.70
C LYS A 151 26.95 12.78 -23.68
N ARG A 152 27.53 12.36 -22.55
CA ARG A 152 28.97 12.17 -22.38
C ARG A 152 29.48 11.01 -23.24
N ASP A 153 28.77 9.88 -23.26
CA ASP A 153 29.20 8.67 -23.97
C ASP A 153 28.15 8.14 -24.98
N PRO A 154 27.79 8.91 -26.03
CA PRO A 154 26.68 8.58 -26.93
C PRO A 154 26.86 7.25 -27.68
N ASN A 155 28.10 6.81 -27.85
CA ASN A 155 28.44 5.58 -28.58
C ASN A 155 28.84 4.41 -27.65
N TYR A 156 28.55 4.49 -26.35
CA TYR A 156 28.99 3.49 -25.36
C TYR A 156 28.59 2.06 -25.74
N TYR A 157 27.30 1.85 -26.01
CA TYR A 157 26.75 0.54 -26.35
C TYR A 157 27.06 0.13 -27.80
N SER A 158 26.99 1.08 -28.75
CA SER A 158 27.24 0.78 -30.17
C SER A 158 28.67 0.31 -30.42
N LYS A 159 29.66 0.86 -29.71
CA LYS A 159 31.06 0.39 -29.73
C LYS A 159 31.22 -1.06 -29.26
N LYS A 160 30.25 -1.60 -28.51
CA LYS A 160 30.22 -2.97 -27.99
C LYS A 160 29.28 -3.87 -28.77
N GLY A 161 28.77 -3.42 -29.92
CA GLY A 161 27.80 -4.14 -30.74
C GLY A 161 26.40 -4.23 -30.12
N GLN A 162 26.13 -3.46 -29.07
CA GLN A 162 24.83 -3.42 -28.40
C GLN A 162 24.02 -2.22 -28.88
N LYS A 163 22.69 -2.37 -28.92
CA LYS A 163 21.76 -1.27 -29.18
C LYS A 163 21.07 -0.87 -27.89
N ARG A 164 21.13 0.41 -27.56
CA ARG A 164 20.42 1.00 -26.42
C ARG A 164 19.88 2.35 -26.85
N GLU A 165 18.57 2.53 -26.70
CA GLU A 165 17.93 3.80 -27.00
C GLU A 165 18.38 4.87 -25.98
N ALA A 166 18.54 6.10 -26.44
CA ALA A 166 18.73 7.26 -25.57
C ALA A 166 17.44 8.08 -25.52
N THR A 167 17.20 8.73 -24.39
CA THR A 167 16.05 9.60 -24.14
C THR A 167 16.48 10.79 -23.31
N THR A 168 15.59 11.74 -23.08
CA THR A 168 15.84 12.90 -22.22
C THR A 168 14.97 12.85 -20.97
N VAL A 169 15.46 13.40 -19.87
CA VAL A 169 14.70 13.49 -18.62
C VAL A 169 15.18 14.71 -17.84
N ARG A 170 14.28 15.36 -17.09
CA ARG A 170 14.64 16.49 -16.23
C ARG A 170 14.66 16.03 -14.77
N ILE A 171 15.84 16.02 -14.15
CA ILE A 171 16.04 15.63 -12.74
C ILE A 171 16.66 16.82 -12.00
N HIS A 172 16.12 17.19 -10.83
CA HIS A 172 16.53 18.40 -10.08
C HIS A 172 16.54 19.69 -10.93
N GLY A 173 15.60 19.80 -11.89
CA GLY A 173 15.54 20.93 -12.81
C GLY A 173 16.58 20.91 -13.95
N HIS A 174 17.47 19.91 -13.98
CA HIS A 174 18.49 19.76 -15.02
C HIS A 174 18.09 18.70 -16.05
N VAL A 175 18.24 19.01 -17.35
CA VAL A 175 17.90 18.07 -18.43
C VAL A 175 19.12 17.19 -18.74
N TYR A 176 18.95 15.88 -18.62
CA TYR A 176 19.95 14.87 -18.94
C TYR A 176 19.55 14.16 -20.25
N LYS A 177 20.55 13.70 -21.01
CA LYS A 177 20.36 12.71 -22.08
C LYS A 177 20.88 11.37 -21.57
N CYS A 178 20.00 10.40 -21.47
CA CYS A 178 20.25 9.15 -20.75
C CYS A 178 19.95 7.93 -21.61
N PHE A 179 20.62 6.81 -21.36
CA PHE A 179 20.25 5.54 -21.97
C PHE A 179 19.04 4.93 -21.26
N ARG A 180 18.06 4.44 -22.04
CA ARG A 180 16.92 3.67 -21.52
C ARG A 180 17.39 2.33 -20.97
N PHE A 181 16.62 1.79 -20.04
CA PHE A 181 16.72 0.39 -19.60
C PHE A 181 16.17 -0.55 -20.67
N THR A 182 16.65 -1.79 -20.71
CA THR A 182 16.12 -2.79 -21.65
C THR A 182 14.73 -3.28 -21.22
N PRO A 183 13.90 -3.77 -22.16
CA PRO A 183 12.64 -4.42 -21.81
C PRO A 183 12.82 -5.56 -20.79
N GLN A 184 13.87 -6.37 -20.94
CA GLN A 184 14.17 -7.48 -20.02
C GLN A 184 14.48 -6.99 -18.60
N GLN A 185 15.19 -5.85 -18.47
CA GLN A 185 15.44 -5.23 -17.16
C GLN A 185 14.15 -4.72 -16.53
N ILE A 186 13.25 -4.11 -17.31
CA ILE A 186 11.95 -3.63 -16.80
C ILE A 186 11.07 -4.79 -16.36
N GLU A 187 10.96 -5.86 -17.16
CA GLU A 187 10.22 -7.08 -16.81
C GLU A 187 10.78 -7.75 -15.53
N ALA A 188 12.11 -7.87 -15.43
CA ALA A 188 12.75 -8.43 -14.25
C ALA A 188 12.54 -7.54 -13.01
N MET A 189 12.59 -6.21 -13.16
CA MET A 189 12.34 -5.28 -12.06
C MET A 189 10.88 -5.33 -11.59
N GLN A 190 9.92 -5.50 -12.50
CA GLN A 190 8.51 -5.70 -12.16
C GLN A 190 8.33 -6.98 -11.35
N ALA A 191 8.83 -8.10 -11.84
CA ALA A 191 8.73 -9.39 -11.15
C ALA A 191 9.41 -9.37 -9.77
N LEU A 192 10.60 -8.75 -9.67
CA LEU A 192 11.32 -8.57 -8.41
C LEU A 192 10.53 -7.69 -7.44
N SER A 193 10.02 -6.54 -7.88
CA SER A 193 9.24 -5.62 -7.03
C SER A 193 7.97 -6.28 -6.49
N GLN A 194 7.26 -7.03 -7.32
CA GLN A 194 6.10 -7.83 -6.87
C GLN A 194 6.51 -8.87 -5.84
N GLY A 195 7.58 -9.65 -6.10
CA GLY A 195 8.08 -10.64 -5.16
C GLY A 195 8.50 -10.05 -3.81
N ILE A 196 9.23 -8.93 -3.84
CA ILE A 196 9.68 -8.22 -2.65
C ILE A 196 8.49 -7.65 -1.88
N SER A 197 7.51 -7.00 -2.53
CA SER A 197 6.36 -6.42 -1.81
C SER A 197 5.46 -7.49 -1.16
N ARG A 198 5.37 -8.68 -1.76
CA ARG A 198 4.75 -9.85 -1.11
C ARG A 198 5.53 -10.28 0.14
N ALA A 199 6.85 -10.34 0.05
CA ALA A 199 7.72 -10.81 1.11
C ALA A 199 7.99 -9.77 2.22
N LEU A 200 7.87 -8.47 1.95
CA LEU A 200 8.16 -7.36 2.87
C LEU A 200 6.92 -6.47 3.10
N PRO A 201 6.20 -6.64 4.22
CA PRO A 201 4.91 -5.99 4.49
C PRO A 201 4.88 -4.47 4.50
N ASN A 202 6.02 -3.86 4.82
CA ASN A 202 6.14 -2.42 4.99
C ASN A 202 6.81 -1.77 3.77
N LEU A 203 7.03 -2.53 2.69
CA LEU A 203 7.50 -2.05 1.40
C LEU A 203 6.35 -2.11 0.38
N PRO A 204 5.44 -1.11 0.37
CA PRO A 204 4.38 -1.08 -0.63
C PRO A 204 4.97 -0.81 -2.01
N LEU A 205 4.24 -1.14 -3.07
CA LEU A 205 4.63 -0.81 -4.44
C LEU A 205 4.47 0.69 -4.74
N GLU A 206 4.74 1.61 -3.81
CA GLU A 206 4.58 3.06 -3.97
C GLU A 206 5.80 3.76 -4.56
N TYR A 207 5.59 4.93 -5.16
CA TYR A 207 6.65 5.79 -5.69
C TYR A 207 6.37 7.26 -5.35
N PRO A 208 7.42 8.09 -5.19
CA PRO A 208 7.23 9.51 -4.87
C PRO A 208 6.58 10.29 -6.01
N GLN A 209 5.70 11.23 -5.67
CA GLN A 209 4.92 12.00 -6.63
C GLN A 209 4.99 13.50 -6.32
N ASP A 210 5.13 14.33 -7.36
CA ASP A 210 5.02 15.79 -7.23
C ASP A 210 3.55 16.24 -7.19
N GLN A 211 2.70 15.50 -7.91
CA GLN A 211 1.25 15.66 -7.97
C GLN A 211 0.62 14.26 -8.11
N PRO A 212 -0.65 14.05 -7.72
CA PRO A 212 -1.28 12.73 -7.76
C PRO A 212 -1.16 12.01 -9.11
N GLY A 213 -0.37 10.95 -9.22
CA GLY A 213 -0.12 10.23 -10.48
C GLY A 213 1.00 10.80 -11.36
N GLN A 214 1.67 11.88 -10.94
CA GLN A 214 2.88 12.44 -11.57
C GLN A 214 4.10 12.10 -10.72
N GLN A 215 5.01 11.30 -11.29
CA GLN A 215 6.27 10.92 -10.64
C GLN A 215 7.11 12.15 -10.29
N ALA A 216 7.71 12.13 -9.09
CA ALA A 216 8.69 13.12 -8.69
C ALA A 216 10.04 12.89 -9.39
N TRP A 217 10.67 13.98 -9.84
CA TRP A 217 11.97 13.96 -10.52
C TRP A 217 13.09 14.64 -9.73
N GLY A 218 13.05 14.50 -8.41
CA GLY A 218 14.08 15.07 -7.54
C GLY A 218 13.95 14.64 -6.10
N GLU A 219 14.74 15.28 -5.25
CA GLU A 219 14.79 15.03 -3.81
C GLU A 219 13.45 15.38 -3.19
N ILE A 220 12.91 14.46 -2.38
CA ILE A 220 11.61 14.63 -1.76
C ILE A 220 11.76 15.02 -0.29
N PRO A 221 10.83 15.85 0.24
CA PRO A 221 10.80 16.13 1.66
C PRO A 221 10.55 14.84 2.45
N ASN A 222 11.17 14.72 3.63
CA ASN A 222 10.99 13.57 4.54
C ASN A 222 11.23 12.22 3.85
N ALA A 223 12.19 12.14 2.90
CA ALA A 223 12.51 10.92 2.19
C ALA A 223 12.76 9.73 3.14
N ALA A 224 13.28 9.98 4.35
CA ALA A 224 13.51 8.94 5.36
C ALA A 224 12.21 8.24 5.80
N GLN A 225 11.09 8.97 5.83
CA GLN A 225 9.75 8.51 6.26
C GLN A 225 8.97 7.81 5.13
N PHE A 226 9.32 8.05 3.86
CA PHE A 226 8.65 7.43 2.73
C PHE A 226 8.80 5.90 2.74
N ALA A 227 7.74 5.17 2.40
CA ALA A 227 7.76 3.73 2.21
C ALA A 227 7.41 3.39 0.75
N GLY A 228 8.30 2.69 0.06
CA GLY A 228 8.14 2.34 -1.35
C GLY A 228 9.45 2.29 -2.13
N ILE A 229 9.34 2.45 -3.45
CA ILE A 229 10.45 2.37 -4.40
C ILE A 229 10.93 3.79 -4.73
N LEU A 230 12.22 4.03 -4.55
CA LEU A 230 12.87 5.33 -4.73
C LEU A 230 14.01 5.20 -5.73
N GLY A 231 14.22 6.19 -6.58
CA GLY A 231 15.54 6.48 -7.12
C GLY A 231 16.46 7.15 -6.09
N HIS A 232 17.78 7.01 -6.24
CA HIS A 232 18.77 7.65 -5.37
C HIS A 232 18.64 9.18 -5.38
N TYR A 233 18.27 9.77 -6.52
CA TYR A 233 17.98 11.20 -6.61
C TYR A 233 16.83 11.67 -5.70
N HIS A 234 15.95 10.78 -5.22
CA HIS A 234 14.89 11.18 -4.27
C HIS A 234 15.43 11.40 -2.85
N THR A 235 16.58 10.80 -2.52
CA THR A 235 17.17 10.84 -1.18
C THR A 235 18.25 11.91 -1.05
N THR A 236 18.81 12.39 -2.18
CA THR A 236 19.83 13.43 -2.19
C THR A 236 19.91 14.18 -3.51
N ARG A 237 20.15 15.50 -3.46
CA ARG A 237 20.47 16.34 -4.64
C ARG A 237 21.83 16.09 -5.27
N ARG A 238 22.71 15.31 -4.63
CA ARG A 238 24.04 14.99 -5.16
C ARG A 238 24.00 13.89 -6.21
N LYS A 239 22.83 13.26 -6.40
CA LYS A 239 22.65 12.11 -7.28
C LYS A 239 21.61 12.37 -8.34
N TRP A 240 21.74 11.70 -9.47
CA TRP A 240 20.73 11.72 -10.54
C TRP A 240 20.34 10.31 -11.01
N ASP A 241 20.93 9.27 -10.43
CA ASP A 241 20.55 7.89 -10.67
C ASP A 241 19.19 7.55 -10.03
N PRO A 242 18.36 6.70 -10.67
CA PRO A 242 18.64 5.83 -11.83
C PRO A 242 18.44 6.49 -13.21
N GLY A 243 18.38 7.82 -13.31
CA GLY A 243 18.12 8.52 -14.57
C GLY A 243 16.66 8.35 -15.03
N PRO A 244 16.39 7.93 -16.28
CA PRO A 244 15.05 7.92 -16.86
C PRO A 244 14.24 6.66 -16.47
N PHE A 245 14.33 6.23 -15.20
CA PHE A 245 13.57 5.09 -14.72
C PHE A 245 12.11 5.50 -14.46
N ASP A 246 11.17 4.73 -15.00
CA ASP A 246 9.73 5.02 -14.90
C ASP A 246 9.13 4.25 -13.70
N PHE A 247 9.19 4.86 -12.52
CA PHE A 247 8.62 4.30 -11.29
C PHE A 247 7.10 4.25 -11.36
N LYS A 248 6.47 5.23 -12.02
CA LYS A 248 5.02 5.24 -12.25
C LYS A 248 4.60 3.99 -13.02
N GLU A 249 5.19 3.75 -14.18
CA GLU A 249 4.87 2.60 -15.02
C GLU A 249 5.14 1.29 -14.27
N LEU A 250 6.29 1.17 -13.61
CA LEU A 250 6.64 -0.01 -12.80
C LEU A 250 5.56 -0.28 -11.76
N CYS A 251 5.21 0.71 -10.94
CA CYS A 251 4.31 0.54 -9.82
C CYS A 251 2.87 0.30 -10.25
N GLU A 252 2.36 1.07 -11.22
CA GLU A 252 0.99 0.92 -11.74
C GLU A 252 0.78 -0.45 -12.39
N LYS A 253 1.76 -0.95 -13.16
CA LYS A 253 1.70 -2.30 -13.74
C LYS A 253 1.85 -3.42 -12.70
N SER A 254 2.61 -3.16 -11.64
CA SER A 254 2.87 -4.17 -10.60
C SER A 254 1.69 -4.38 -9.64
N ARG A 255 0.87 -3.35 -9.45
CA ARG A 255 -0.18 -3.28 -8.41
C ARG A 255 -1.53 -3.88 -8.82
N GLY A 256 -1.75 -4.19 -10.08
CA GLY A 256 -3.04 -4.65 -10.60
C GLY A 256 -3.92 -3.52 -11.11
N SER A 257 -5.24 -3.71 -11.11
CA SER A 257 -6.20 -2.76 -11.71
C SER A 257 -6.99 -2.02 -10.64
N LEU A 258 -7.07 -0.69 -10.74
CA LEU A 258 -8.01 0.06 -9.91
C LEU A 258 -9.44 -0.21 -10.38
N CYS A 259 -10.33 -0.57 -9.46
CA CYS A 259 -11.70 -0.96 -9.79
C CYS A 259 -12.71 -0.47 -8.75
N PHE A 260 -13.99 -0.63 -9.02
CA PHE A 260 -15.03 -0.57 -7.99
C PHE A 260 -15.15 -1.92 -7.26
N PRO A 261 -15.77 -2.00 -6.07
CA PRO A 261 -15.90 -3.27 -5.37
C PRO A 261 -16.83 -4.27 -6.08
N ILE A 262 -17.72 -3.77 -6.95
CA ILE A 262 -18.75 -4.55 -7.64
C ILE A 262 -18.98 -3.99 -9.05
N PHE A 263 -19.71 -4.72 -9.88
CA PHE A 263 -20.22 -4.17 -11.13
C PHE A 263 -21.55 -3.43 -10.94
N VAL A 264 -21.70 -2.28 -11.59
CA VAL A 264 -23.01 -1.60 -11.74
C VAL A 264 -23.90 -2.30 -12.77
N LYS A 265 -23.29 -2.79 -13.85
CA LYS A 265 -23.95 -3.50 -14.95
C LYS A 265 -23.64 -4.99 -14.87
N LYS A 266 -24.40 -5.82 -15.57
CA LYS A 266 -24.12 -7.25 -15.61
C LYS A 266 -22.69 -7.51 -16.13
N GLN A 267 -21.93 -8.33 -15.41
CA GLN A 267 -20.62 -8.82 -15.86
C GLN A 267 -20.80 -9.62 -17.16
N GLU A 268 -20.02 -9.30 -18.20
CA GLU A 268 -20.10 -9.99 -19.50
C GLU A 268 -19.27 -11.27 -19.51
N ARG A 269 -18.03 -11.22 -19.00
CA ARG A 269 -17.13 -12.38 -18.91
C ARG A 269 -16.64 -12.56 -17.48
N SER A 270 -16.42 -13.82 -17.07
CA SER A 270 -15.93 -14.15 -15.72
C SER A 270 -14.56 -13.54 -15.39
N SER A 271 -13.72 -13.29 -16.41
CA SER A 271 -12.42 -12.63 -16.26
C SER A 271 -12.50 -11.11 -16.09
N ASP A 272 -13.65 -10.50 -16.39
CA ASP A 272 -13.79 -9.04 -16.35
C ASP A 272 -13.73 -8.54 -14.91
N ARG A 273 -13.34 -7.27 -14.77
CA ARG A 273 -13.30 -6.54 -13.51
C ARG A 273 -14.00 -5.18 -13.71
N PRO A 274 -14.62 -4.59 -12.68
CA PRO A 274 -15.28 -3.29 -12.77
C PRO A 274 -14.24 -2.15 -12.73
N VAL A 275 -13.35 -2.10 -13.71
CA VAL A 275 -12.20 -1.16 -13.76
C VAL A 275 -12.67 0.29 -13.72
N VAL A 276 -11.95 1.12 -12.98
CA VAL A 276 -12.17 2.57 -12.94
C VAL A 276 -11.82 3.17 -14.32
N PRO A 277 -12.72 3.96 -14.94
CA PRO A 277 -12.45 4.58 -16.24
C PRO A 277 -11.31 5.60 -16.17
N GLU A 278 -10.72 5.87 -17.33
CA GLU A 278 -9.59 6.81 -17.48
C GLU A 278 -10.02 8.27 -17.69
N ASP A 279 -11.31 8.57 -17.51
CA ASP A 279 -11.85 9.92 -17.64
C ASP A 279 -12.85 10.23 -16.51
N SER A 280 -12.87 11.50 -16.09
CA SER A 280 -13.67 11.93 -14.93
C SER A 280 -15.18 11.91 -15.18
N GLU A 281 -15.64 12.01 -16.43
CA GLU A 281 -17.07 12.03 -16.76
C GLU A 281 -17.68 10.62 -16.58
N SER A 282 -17.05 9.61 -17.19
CA SER A 282 -17.43 8.20 -17.01
C SER A 282 -17.30 7.76 -15.55
N LEU A 283 -16.27 8.25 -14.84
CA LEU A 283 -16.09 7.97 -13.41
C LEU A 283 -17.27 8.49 -12.59
N GLU A 284 -17.70 9.74 -12.83
CA GLU A 284 -18.87 10.31 -12.17
C GLU A 284 -20.16 9.55 -12.52
N GLU A 285 -20.34 9.14 -13.78
CA GLU A 285 -21.52 8.38 -14.21
C GLU A 285 -21.63 7.04 -13.47
N ILE A 286 -20.54 6.27 -13.43
CA ILE A 286 -20.51 4.96 -12.75
C ILE A 286 -20.72 5.14 -11.25
N THR A 287 -20.05 6.13 -10.64
CA THR A 287 -20.21 6.42 -9.21
C THR A 287 -21.67 6.80 -8.88
N ARG A 288 -22.32 7.58 -9.74
CA ARG A 288 -23.75 7.92 -9.58
C ARG A 288 -24.65 6.70 -9.64
N ALA A 289 -24.37 5.78 -10.54
CA ALA A 289 -25.13 4.54 -10.63
C ALA A 289 -24.92 3.63 -9.40
N MET A 290 -23.72 3.64 -8.81
CA MET A 290 -23.46 2.97 -7.52
C MET A 290 -24.23 3.61 -6.37
N TYR A 291 -24.29 4.95 -6.29
CA TYR A 291 -25.14 5.62 -5.30
C TYR A 291 -26.60 5.17 -5.45
N ASP A 292 -27.11 5.11 -6.68
CA ASP A 292 -28.49 4.68 -6.95
C ASP A 292 -28.74 3.21 -6.52
N LEU A 293 -27.74 2.31 -6.57
CA LEU A 293 -27.87 0.95 -6.03
C LEU A 293 -28.14 0.96 -4.52
N ASN A 294 -27.37 1.73 -3.75
CA ASN A 294 -27.58 1.85 -2.31
C ASN A 294 -28.85 2.67 -2.01
N GLU A 295 -28.92 3.91 -2.47
CA GLU A 295 -29.96 4.89 -2.13
C GLU A 295 -31.36 4.47 -2.57
N LYS A 296 -31.51 3.87 -3.76
CA LYS A 296 -32.84 3.57 -4.35
C LYS A 296 -33.23 2.11 -4.29
N GLN A 297 -32.27 1.19 -4.33
CA GLN A 297 -32.55 -0.25 -4.44
C GLN A 297 -32.32 -1.02 -3.13
N SER A 298 -31.44 -0.53 -2.25
CA SER A 298 -31.27 -1.14 -0.92
C SER A 298 -32.49 -0.88 -0.03
N GLU A 299 -32.72 -1.79 0.91
CA GLU A 299 -33.75 -1.66 1.95
C GLU A 299 -33.23 -1.05 3.26
N GLY A 300 -31.94 -0.69 3.32
CA GLY A 300 -31.25 -0.12 4.49
C GLY A 300 -29.73 0.01 4.28
N GLY A 301 -28.99 0.29 5.35
CA GLY A 301 -27.52 0.34 5.33
C GLY A 301 -26.96 1.54 4.56
N TYR A 302 -27.23 2.75 5.06
CA TYR A 302 -26.79 4.01 4.48
C TYR A 302 -25.72 4.68 5.32
N PHE A 303 -24.83 5.43 4.67
CA PHE A 303 -23.84 6.26 5.34
C PHE A 303 -24.39 7.68 5.58
N PRO A 304 -24.15 8.31 6.76
CA PRO A 304 -23.36 7.82 7.89
C PRO A 304 -24.19 7.19 9.01
N VAL A 305 -25.52 7.17 8.91
CA VAL A 305 -26.40 6.61 9.94
C VAL A 305 -27.44 5.68 9.32
N GLY A 306 -27.79 4.63 10.05
CA GLY A 306 -28.97 3.83 9.73
C GLY A 306 -28.99 2.46 10.39
N PRO A 307 -30.18 1.86 10.57
CA PRO A 307 -30.34 0.44 10.77
C PRO A 307 -30.45 -0.36 9.45
N GLU A 308 -30.20 -1.65 9.56
CA GLU A 308 -30.48 -2.68 8.54
C GLU A 308 -31.89 -3.31 8.70
N ALA A 309 -32.49 -3.27 9.89
CA ALA A 309 -33.70 -4.07 10.20
C ALA A 309 -35.02 -3.31 10.01
N GLN A 310 -36.07 -4.05 9.61
CA GLN A 310 -37.41 -3.51 9.31
C GLN A 310 -38.12 -2.84 10.50
N GLU A 311 -37.63 -3.00 11.74
CA GLU A 311 -38.32 -2.58 12.96
C GLU A 311 -37.48 -1.72 13.92
N ASN A 312 -36.22 -1.41 13.60
CA ASN A 312 -35.37 -0.63 14.52
C ASN A 312 -35.33 0.84 14.08
N GLU A 313 -35.89 1.72 14.90
CA GLU A 313 -35.60 3.16 14.83
C GLU A 313 -34.21 3.36 15.43
N THR A 314 -33.22 3.85 14.71
CA THR A 314 -31.92 4.09 15.32
C THR A 314 -31.08 5.10 14.58
N ARG A 315 -30.35 5.89 15.38
CA ARG A 315 -29.30 6.81 14.92
C ARG A 315 -27.91 6.16 14.98
N LEU A 316 -27.82 4.83 14.92
CA LEU A 316 -26.53 4.12 14.92
C LEU A 316 -25.62 4.65 13.82
N TRP A 317 -24.36 4.96 14.16
CA TRP A 317 -23.34 5.26 13.17
C TRP A 317 -23.09 4.04 12.30
N HIS A 318 -23.23 4.21 10.99
CA HIS A 318 -23.01 3.16 9.99
C HIS A 318 -21.79 3.50 9.14
N GLY A 319 -20.76 2.64 9.21
CA GLY A 319 -19.43 2.93 8.69
C GLY A 319 -19.24 2.69 7.19
N GLY A 320 -20.33 2.45 6.45
CA GLY A 320 -20.28 2.01 5.06
C GLY A 320 -21.64 2.09 4.36
N VAL A 321 -21.77 1.36 3.25
CA VAL A 321 -23.00 1.26 2.47
C VAL A 321 -23.32 -0.20 2.15
N HIS A 322 -24.61 -0.51 2.08
CA HIS A 322 -25.09 -1.80 1.57
C HIS A 322 -25.29 -1.74 0.06
N LEU A 323 -24.65 -2.65 -0.66
CA LEU A 323 -24.72 -2.75 -2.11
C LEU A 323 -25.46 -4.05 -2.49
N PRO A 324 -26.70 -3.96 -3.01
CA PRO A 324 -27.45 -5.14 -3.43
C PRO A 324 -26.83 -5.79 -4.67
N GLY A 325 -27.12 -7.07 -4.88
CA GLY A 325 -26.55 -7.81 -5.99
C GLY A 325 -27.12 -9.21 -6.17
N THR A 326 -26.37 -10.07 -6.86
CA THR A 326 -26.70 -11.48 -7.06
C THR A 326 -25.88 -12.33 -6.11
N PHE A 327 -26.50 -13.32 -5.46
CA PHE A 327 -25.79 -14.26 -4.59
C PHE A 327 -24.64 -14.93 -5.33
N LYS A 328 -23.49 -15.10 -4.65
CA LYS A 328 -22.24 -15.66 -5.21
C LYS A 328 -21.62 -14.87 -6.37
N GLN A 329 -22.05 -13.64 -6.67
CA GLN A 329 -21.30 -12.79 -7.62
C GLN A 329 -19.99 -12.28 -6.99
N PRO A 330 -18.90 -12.11 -7.77
CA PRO A 330 -17.60 -11.69 -7.24
C PRO A 330 -17.60 -10.26 -6.69
N VAL A 331 -16.78 -10.06 -5.66
CA VAL A 331 -16.49 -8.78 -5.01
C VAL A 331 -14.99 -8.53 -5.13
N PHE A 332 -14.61 -7.32 -5.54
CA PHE A 332 -13.24 -6.98 -5.94
C PHE A 332 -12.60 -5.99 -4.96
N ALA A 333 -11.28 -6.05 -4.81
CA ALA A 333 -10.51 -5.03 -4.09
C ALA A 333 -10.30 -3.78 -4.97
N PRO A 334 -10.83 -2.59 -4.61
CA PRO A 334 -10.67 -1.37 -5.41
C PRO A 334 -9.22 -0.93 -5.58
N PHE A 335 -8.40 -1.21 -4.58
CA PHE A 335 -6.99 -0.82 -4.51
C PHE A 335 -6.14 -2.02 -4.08
N PRO A 336 -4.84 -2.02 -4.41
CA PRO A 336 -3.87 -2.95 -3.83
C PRO A 336 -3.87 -2.85 -2.32
N ALA A 337 -3.67 -3.97 -1.63
CA ALA A 337 -3.88 -4.04 -0.20
C ALA A 337 -3.10 -5.18 0.47
N ARG A 338 -3.19 -5.22 1.80
CA ARG A 338 -2.93 -6.42 2.58
C ARG A 338 -4.20 -6.88 3.29
N LEU A 339 -4.53 -8.17 3.16
CA LEU A 339 -5.60 -8.81 3.91
C LEU A 339 -5.12 -9.07 5.33
N LEU A 340 -5.70 -8.34 6.28
CA LEU A 340 -5.30 -8.39 7.69
C LEU A 340 -6.12 -9.37 8.51
N ALA A 341 -7.38 -9.57 8.14
CA ALA A 341 -8.24 -10.53 8.79
C ALA A 341 -9.38 -10.97 7.89
N ALA A 342 -9.85 -12.18 8.11
CA ALA A 342 -11.06 -12.68 7.49
C ALA A 342 -11.82 -13.62 8.44
N ARG A 343 -13.14 -13.76 8.20
CA ARG A 343 -14.00 -14.76 8.84
C ARG A 343 -14.85 -15.42 7.77
N MET A 344 -14.89 -16.75 7.80
CA MET A 344 -15.78 -17.57 6.97
C MET A 344 -16.52 -18.58 7.85
N GLY A 345 -17.79 -18.84 7.54
CA GLY A 345 -18.66 -19.71 8.30
C GLY A 345 -20.12 -19.61 7.88
N PRO A 346 -21.00 -20.39 8.50
CA PRO A 346 -22.41 -20.42 8.16
C PRO A 346 -23.11 -19.10 8.49
N ASP A 347 -24.24 -18.87 7.83
CA ASP A 347 -25.12 -17.74 8.14
C ASP A 347 -25.59 -17.75 9.59
N THR A 348 -25.75 -16.54 10.12
CA THR A 348 -26.25 -16.20 11.46
C THR A 348 -27.69 -15.69 11.38
N ALA A 349 -28.30 -15.24 12.48
CA ALA A 349 -29.66 -14.69 12.45
C ALA A 349 -29.79 -13.47 11.50
N VAL A 350 -28.72 -12.71 11.30
CA VAL A 350 -28.65 -11.52 10.42
C VAL A 350 -28.01 -11.80 9.05
N GLY A 351 -28.02 -13.07 8.63
CA GLY A 351 -27.36 -13.50 7.40
C GLY A 351 -25.88 -13.76 7.62
N SER A 352 -25.08 -13.61 6.59
CA SER A 352 -23.66 -13.89 6.65
C SER A 352 -22.94 -12.88 7.54
N ALA A 353 -22.20 -13.40 8.53
CA ALA A 353 -21.26 -12.62 9.32
C ALA A 353 -19.83 -12.66 8.73
N ASN A 354 -19.66 -13.22 7.53
CA ASN A 354 -18.34 -13.37 6.93
C ASN A 354 -17.83 -12.04 6.42
N PHE A 355 -16.52 -11.83 6.57
CA PHE A 355 -15.89 -10.60 6.15
C PHE A 355 -14.44 -10.78 5.73
N ALA A 356 -13.94 -9.78 5.03
CA ALA A 356 -12.52 -9.54 4.78
C ALA A 356 -12.19 -8.08 5.14
N LEU A 357 -11.07 -7.90 5.85
CA LEU A 357 -10.54 -6.60 6.23
C LEU A 357 -9.21 -6.36 5.51
N LEU A 358 -9.18 -5.34 4.67
CA LEU A 358 -8.00 -4.95 3.91
C LEU A 358 -7.39 -3.65 4.48
N ARG A 359 -6.07 -3.56 4.50
CA ARG A 359 -5.31 -2.31 4.70
C ARG A 359 -4.68 -1.85 3.40
N HIS A 360 -4.78 -0.57 3.13
CA HIS A 360 -4.23 0.09 1.95
C HIS A 360 -3.17 1.10 2.39
N ASP A 361 -2.04 1.07 1.72
CA ASP A 361 -0.93 2.01 1.86
C ASP A 361 -0.73 2.66 0.49
N MET A 362 -0.99 3.96 0.37
CA MET A 362 -1.00 4.65 -0.92
C MET A 362 -0.31 6.00 -0.87
N THR A 363 0.34 6.38 -1.97
CA THR A 363 0.83 7.73 -2.20
C THR A 363 -0.10 8.47 -3.16
N VAL A 364 -0.59 9.64 -2.73
CA VAL A 364 -1.47 10.51 -3.53
C VAL A 364 -0.86 11.91 -3.54
N GLY A 365 -0.14 12.22 -4.62
CA GLY A 365 0.70 13.42 -4.68
C GLY A 365 1.80 13.33 -3.64
N THR A 366 2.06 14.40 -2.91
CA THR A 366 3.08 14.41 -1.86
C THR A 366 2.61 13.74 -0.56
N GLY A 367 1.32 13.41 -0.44
CA GLY A 367 0.74 12.79 0.75
C GLY A 367 0.84 11.27 0.73
N SER A 368 1.17 10.68 1.88
CA SER A 368 1.06 9.22 2.11
C SER A 368 -0.16 8.97 2.98
N ILE A 369 -1.01 8.04 2.57
CA ILE A 369 -2.26 7.75 3.25
C ILE A 369 -2.36 6.27 3.57
N ARG A 370 -2.99 5.99 4.72
CA ARG A 370 -3.37 4.65 5.13
C ARG A 370 -4.84 4.60 5.48
N PHE A 371 -5.53 3.62 4.91
CA PHE A 371 -6.94 3.36 5.20
C PHE A 371 -7.23 1.88 5.14
N TYR A 372 -8.43 1.53 5.56
CA TYR A 372 -8.94 0.17 5.59
C TYR A 372 -10.21 0.09 4.77
N SER A 373 -10.42 -1.05 4.11
CA SER A 373 -11.72 -1.40 3.54
C SER A 373 -12.26 -2.68 4.17
N LEU A 374 -13.54 -2.63 4.53
CA LEU A 374 -14.29 -3.75 5.09
C LEU A 374 -15.28 -4.26 4.05
N TYR A 375 -15.26 -5.56 3.79
CA TYR A 375 -16.25 -6.27 2.98
C TYR A 375 -16.96 -7.23 3.90
N PHE A 376 -18.23 -6.96 4.21
CA PHE A 376 -19.04 -7.75 5.13
C PHE A 376 -20.27 -8.32 4.40
N HIS A 377 -20.87 -9.37 4.97
CA HIS A 377 -21.86 -10.24 4.33
C HIS A 377 -21.30 -11.02 3.12
N LEU A 378 -20.04 -11.45 3.17
CA LEU A 378 -19.46 -12.33 2.14
C LEU A 378 -20.08 -13.73 2.19
N ALA A 379 -20.12 -14.47 1.09
CA ALA A 379 -20.56 -15.86 1.11
C ALA A 379 -19.60 -16.71 1.95
N ASP A 380 -20.08 -17.83 2.50
CA ASP A 380 -19.17 -18.86 3.01
C ASP A 380 -18.44 -19.52 1.83
N GLU A 381 -17.12 -19.34 1.79
CA GLU A 381 -16.23 -19.91 0.79
C GLU A 381 -15.41 -21.08 1.36
N SER A 382 -15.67 -21.52 2.60
CA SER A 382 -14.87 -22.56 3.28
C SER A 382 -14.93 -23.95 2.60
N GLY A 383 -16.01 -24.21 1.84
CA GLY A 383 -16.21 -25.44 1.07
C GLY A 383 -15.82 -25.35 -0.41
N GLU A 384 -15.37 -24.18 -0.88
CA GLU A 384 -15.00 -23.99 -2.28
C GLU A 384 -13.49 -24.12 -2.47
N SER A 385 -13.07 -25.17 -3.18
CA SER A 385 -11.71 -25.32 -3.69
C SER A 385 -11.75 -25.31 -5.22
N GLY A 386 -11.19 -24.28 -5.85
CA GLY A 386 -11.09 -24.20 -7.31
C GLY A 386 -10.58 -22.86 -7.83
N ASP A 387 -10.26 -22.84 -9.13
CA ASP A 387 -9.64 -21.72 -9.86
C ASP A 387 -10.48 -20.42 -9.93
N GLU A 388 -11.73 -20.43 -9.44
CA GLU A 388 -12.65 -19.28 -9.48
C GLU A 388 -12.83 -18.56 -8.12
N GLY A 389 -12.28 -19.11 -7.03
CA GLY A 389 -12.40 -18.54 -5.67
C GLY A 389 -11.34 -17.47 -5.34
N PRO A 390 -11.51 -16.71 -4.24
CA PRO A 390 -10.49 -15.76 -3.79
C PRO A 390 -9.13 -16.44 -3.56
N VAL A 391 -8.08 -15.96 -4.24
CA VAL A 391 -6.74 -16.59 -4.24
C VAL A 391 -6.15 -16.71 -2.83
N TRP A 392 -6.46 -15.76 -1.94
CA TRP A 392 -5.94 -15.73 -0.57
C TRP A 392 -6.43 -16.91 0.28
N LEU A 393 -7.53 -17.59 -0.09
CA LEU A 393 -7.98 -18.79 0.62
C LEU A 393 -6.97 -19.94 0.50
N ALA A 394 -6.03 -19.91 -0.46
CA ALA A 394 -4.98 -20.90 -0.58
C ALA A 394 -3.78 -20.65 0.36
N SER A 395 -3.73 -19.52 1.08
CA SER A 395 -2.56 -19.16 1.89
C SER A 395 -2.35 -20.08 3.10
N GLU A 396 -1.09 -20.32 3.46
CA GLU A 396 -0.74 -21.17 4.61
C GLU A 396 -1.34 -20.63 5.92
N ALA A 397 -1.33 -19.32 6.11
CA ALA A 397 -1.89 -18.67 7.31
C ALA A 397 -3.40 -18.91 7.43
N TRP A 398 -4.15 -18.79 6.33
CA TRP A 398 -5.56 -19.12 6.32
C TRP A 398 -5.81 -20.61 6.60
N GLN A 399 -5.09 -21.50 5.89
CA GLN A 399 -5.27 -22.94 6.06
C GLN A 399 -4.96 -23.41 7.50
N ALA A 400 -3.99 -22.78 8.16
CA ALA A 400 -3.65 -23.09 9.55
C ALA A 400 -4.67 -22.52 10.56
N GLY A 401 -5.28 -21.37 10.27
CA GLY A 401 -6.15 -20.65 11.21
C GLY A 401 -7.66 -20.85 11.01
N LYS A 402 -8.11 -21.31 9.84
CA LYS A 402 -9.53 -21.35 9.47
C LYS A 402 -10.35 -22.24 10.43
N ALA A 403 -11.44 -21.68 10.93
CA ALA A 403 -12.49 -22.41 11.64
C ALA A 403 -13.83 -21.66 11.44
N PRO A 404 -14.97 -22.38 11.35
CA PRO A 404 -16.27 -21.74 11.10
C PRO A 404 -16.56 -20.61 12.07
N GLY A 405 -16.83 -19.42 11.53
CA GLY A 405 -17.19 -18.23 12.30
C GLY A 405 -16.05 -17.61 13.12
N LYS A 406 -14.81 -18.13 13.04
CA LYS A 406 -13.66 -17.52 13.71
C LYS A 406 -12.99 -16.47 12.83
N VAL A 407 -12.56 -15.40 13.49
CA VAL A 407 -11.66 -14.41 12.89
C VAL A 407 -10.26 -15.02 12.79
N VAL A 408 -9.71 -15.04 11.59
CA VAL A 408 -8.34 -15.44 11.31
C VAL A 408 -7.52 -14.18 11.04
N LEU A 409 -6.39 -14.03 11.73
CA LEU A 409 -5.42 -12.96 11.48
C LEU A 409 -4.52 -13.36 10.32
N LEU A 410 -4.35 -12.46 9.37
CA LEU A 410 -3.69 -12.68 8.09
C LEU A 410 -2.75 -11.51 7.79
N ASN A 411 -1.89 -11.66 6.79
CA ASN A 411 -1.09 -10.55 6.28
C ASN A 411 -0.79 -10.76 4.80
N GLU A 412 -1.81 -11.16 4.05
CA GLU A 412 -1.66 -11.63 2.67
C GLU A 412 -1.67 -10.45 1.69
N PRO A 413 -0.75 -10.40 0.71
CA PRO A 413 -0.78 -9.39 -0.34
C PRO A 413 -1.98 -9.59 -1.25
N ILE A 414 -2.68 -8.50 -1.56
CA ILE A 414 -3.85 -8.46 -2.44
C ILE A 414 -3.58 -7.45 -3.56
N GLU A 415 -3.67 -7.91 -4.81
CA GLU A 415 -3.60 -7.03 -5.98
C GLU A 415 -4.89 -6.21 -6.13
N GLY A 416 -4.78 -5.00 -6.67
CA GLY A 416 -5.93 -4.23 -7.11
C GLY A 416 -6.72 -5.00 -8.16
N GLY A 417 -8.04 -5.07 -7.98
CA GLY A 417 -8.94 -5.81 -8.86
C GLY A 417 -8.95 -7.33 -8.62
N ALA A 418 -8.28 -7.83 -7.58
CA ALA A 418 -8.42 -9.22 -7.16
C ALA A 418 -9.80 -9.47 -6.55
N VAL A 419 -10.32 -10.69 -6.72
CA VAL A 419 -11.55 -11.15 -6.06
C VAL A 419 -11.25 -11.41 -4.58
N ILE A 420 -11.99 -10.77 -3.69
CA ILE A 420 -11.83 -10.86 -2.22
C ILE A 420 -12.82 -11.83 -1.60
N GLY A 421 -13.97 -11.98 -2.23
CA GLY A 421 -15.04 -12.88 -1.82
C GLY A 421 -16.16 -12.81 -2.83
N ARG A 422 -17.27 -13.45 -2.51
CA ARG A 422 -18.50 -13.31 -3.29
C ARG A 422 -19.64 -12.85 -2.40
N TYR A 423 -20.70 -12.35 -3.03
CA TYR A 423 -21.91 -11.94 -2.34
C TYR A 423 -22.50 -13.06 -1.50
N GLY A 424 -22.58 -12.82 -0.19
CA GLY A 424 -23.42 -13.58 0.71
C GLY A 424 -24.82 -12.98 0.75
N GLN A 425 -25.41 -13.02 1.94
CA GLN A 425 -26.71 -12.44 2.22
C GLN A 425 -26.64 -11.64 3.52
N GLY A 426 -27.34 -10.51 3.57
CA GLY A 426 -27.53 -9.73 4.80
C GLY A 426 -29.02 -9.56 5.10
N GLY A 427 -29.34 -9.23 6.34
CA GLY A 427 -30.69 -9.02 6.83
C GLY A 427 -31.22 -10.16 7.71
N PRO A 428 -32.31 -9.93 8.45
CA PRO A 428 -32.87 -10.89 9.40
C PRO A 428 -33.48 -12.12 8.70
N ILE A 429 -33.68 -13.19 9.46
CA ILE A 429 -34.36 -14.41 9.00
C ILE A 429 -35.71 -14.06 8.36
N GLY A 430 -35.96 -14.56 7.15
CA GLY A 430 -37.18 -14.31 6.38
C GLY A 430 -37.10 -13.14 5.39
N TYR A 431 -36.11 -12.25 5.54
CA TYR A 431 -35.93 -11.06 4.68
C TYR A 431 -34.50 -10.93 4.12
N ARG A 432 -33.69 -11.98 4.22
CA ARG A 432 -32.31 -12.00 3.70
C ARG A 432 -32.28 -11.66 2.21
N GLN A 433 -31.44 -10.70 1.85
CA GLN A 433 -31.19 -10.31 0.47
C GLN A 433 -29.70 -10.51 0.14
N PRO A 434 -29.35 -10.87 -1.11
CA PRO A 434 -27.96 -10.84 -1.53
C PRO A 434 -27.45 -9.40 -1.57
N GLN A 435 -26.52 -9.10 -0.67
CA GLN A 435 -25.91 -7.79 -0.52
C GLN A 435 -24.52 -7.93 0.10
N ILE A 436 -23.71 -6.89 -0.05
CA ILE A 436 -22.50 -6.70 0.76
C ILE A 436 -22.62 -5.39 1.51
N HIS A 437 -22.08 -5.34 2.72
CA HIS A 437 -21.72 -4.08 3.35
C HIS A 437 -20.27 -3.76 2.94
N PHE A 438 -20.06 -2.58 2.38
CA PHE A 438 -18.74 -2.08 1.99
C PHE A 438 -18.45 -0.80 2.77
N GLY A 439 -17.37 -0.79 3.55
CA GLY A 439 -16.95 0.37 4.35
C GLY A 439 -15.52 0.79 4.06
N ILE A 440 -15.22 2.07 4.20
CA ILE A 440 -13.86 2.63 4.18
C ILE A 440 -13.66 3.48 5.42
N PHE A 441 -12.56 3.25 6.14
CA PHE A 441 -12.22 3.99 7.34
C PHE A 441 -10.71 4.14 7.54
N ALA A 442 -10.29 5.07 8.39
CA ALA A 442 -8.89 5.34 8.68
C ALA A 442 -8.67 5.76 10.14
N THR A 443 -7.47 5.52 10.65
CA THR A 443 -7.05 5.96 11.99
C THR A 443 -6.72 7.45 12.05
N GLU A 444 -6.49 8.07 10.90
CA GLU A 444 -6.14 9.47 10.73
C GLU A 444 -7.05 10.13 9.68
N GLU A 445 -7.16 11.46 9.73
CA GLU A 445 -7.95 12.24 8.79
C GLU A 445 -7.21 12.35 7.44
N ILE A 446 -7.73 11.70 6.41
CA ILE A 446 -7.09 11.57 5.08
C ILE A 446 -7.26 12.81 4.19
N ILE A 447 -8.37 13.53 4.28
CA ILE A 447 -8.72 14.54 3.29
C ILE A 447 -7.71 15.69 3.30
N SER A 448 -7.28 16.14 4.48
CA SER A 448 -6.26 17.19 4.62
C SER A 448 -4.90 16.77 4.09
N VAL A 449 -4.56 15.48 4.16
CA VAL A 449 -3.33 14.92 3.58
C VAL A 449 -3.36 14.93 2.05
N VAL A 450 -4.50 14.57 1.46
CA VAL A 450 -4.66 14.48 -0.01
C VAL A 450 -4.96 15.85 -0.66
N GLN A 451 -5.62 16.74 0.07
CA GLN A 451 -6.04 18.06 -0.39
C GLN A 451 -5.80 19.12 0.71
N PRO A 452 -4.56 19.61 0.86
CA PRO A 452 -4.27 20.68 1.80
C PRO A 452 -5.00 21.99 1.43
N GLU A 453 -5.32 22.82 2.43
CA GLU A 453 -6.20 23.99 2.36
C GLU A 453 -5.86 25.02 1.27
N THR A 454 -4.63 25.05 0.78
CA THR A 454 -4.20 25.85 -0.38
C THR A 454 -4.91 25.47 -1.69
N SER A 455 -5.69 24.38 -1.71
CA SER A 455 -6.40 23.83 -2.86
C SER A 455 -7.89 24.26 -2.96
N GLN A 456 -8.26 25.39 -2.35
CA GLN A 456 -9.64 25.91 -2.15
C GLN A 456 -10.53 26.11 -3.40
N LEU A 457 -10.08 25.77 -4.60
CA LEU A 457 -10.78 26.04 -5.86
C LEU A 457 -11.60 24.87 -6.43
N LEU A 458 -11.74 23.73 -5.74
CA LEU A 458 -12.39 22.53 -6.29
C LEU A 458 -13.73 22.17 -5.62
N ARG A 459 -14.67 21.71 -6.44
CA ARG A 459 -16.08 21.35 -6.16
C ARG A 459 -16.27 20.11 -5.25
N GLU A 460 -15.24 19.66 -4.53
CA GLU A 460 -15.20 18.40 -3.76
C GLU A 460 -14.82 18.67 -2.29
N HIS A 461 -15.55 19.58 -1.63
CA HIS A 461 -15.34 19.81 -0.20
C HIS A 461 -15.87 18.62 0.61
N TRP A 462 -15.02 18.06 1.47
CA TRP A 462 -15.43 17.07 2.48
C TRP A 462 -15.74 17.78 3.79
N GLN A 463 -16.84 17.38 4.42
CA GLN A 463 -17.19 17.82 5.76
C GLN A 463 -16.66 16.82 6.78
N ILE A 464 -15.77 17.29 7.66
CA ILE A 464 -15.27 16.49 8.79
C ILE A 464 -16.23 16.68 9.96
N ILE A 465 -16.71 15.57 10.54
CA ILE A 465 -17.68 15.54 11.64
C ILE A 465 -17.07 14.74 12.79
N ASP A 466 -17.02 15.35 13.97
CA ASP A 466 -16.70 14.64 15.22
C ASP A 466 -18.00 14.09 15.83
N GLY A 467 -18.20 12.79 15.71
CA GLY A 467 -19.34 12.05 16.25
C GLY A 467 -19.02 11.26 17.51
N THR A 468 -17.87 11.49 18.15
CA THR A 468 -17.38 10.67 19.27
C THR A 468 -18.20 10.79 20.54
N LEU A 469 -18.82 11.96 20.78
CA LEU A 469 -19.60 12.25 21.98
C LEU A 469 -20.81 11.31 22.16
N GLY A 470 -21.41 10.83 21.06
CA GLY A 470 -22.53 9.91 21.08
C GLY A 470 -22.14 8.43 21.19
N GLY A 471 -20.83 8.11 21.18
CA GLY A 471 -20.34 6.74 21.12
C GLY A 471 -20.75 6.06 19.82
N ARG A 472 -21.52 4.97 19.92
CA ARG A 472 -22.05 4.22 18.77
C ARG A 472 -23.25 4.88 18.09
N PHE A 473 -23.94 5.78 18.77
CA PHE A 473 -25.13 6.45 18.25
C PHE A 473 -24.82 7.91 17.91
N SER A 474 -25.30 8.38 16.77
CA SER A 474 -25.13 9.75 16.34
C SER A 474 -25.83 10.72 17.27
N ASN A 475 -25.06 11.65 17.83
CA ASN A 475 -25.56 12.87 18.45
C ASN A 475 -25.27 14.11 17.60
N ALA A 476 -24.79 13.93 16.36
CA ALA A 476 -24.42 15.03 15.49
C ALA A 476 -25.69 15.65 14.88
N GLU A 477 -26.05 16.86 15.33
CA GLU A 477 -27.21 17.61 14.80
C GLU A 477 -27.12 17.79 13.28
N VAL A 478 -25.91 18.05 12.75
CA VAL A 478 -25.68 18.22 11.30
C VAL A 478 -26.01 17.00 10.45
N VAL A 479 -26.08 15.81 11.06
CA VAL A 479 -26.52 14.57 10.41
C VAL A 479 -27.98 14.30 10.75
N ASN A 480 -28.33 14.32 12.03
CA ASN A 480 -29.65 13.91 12.51
C ASN A 480 -30.75 14.84 11.99
N ASP A 481 -30.54 16.16 12.01
CA ASP A 481 -31.54 17.16 11.56
C ASP A 481 -31.83 17.12 10.07
N LEU A 482 -30.97 16.47 9.27
CA LEU A 482 -31.23 16.23 7.85
C LEU A 482 -32.30 15.15 7.63
N ILE A 483 -32.44 14.23 8.58
CA ILE A 483 -33.24 13.00 8.41
C ILE A 483 -34.49 13.05 9.31
N ASP A 484 -34.31 13.40 10.59
CA ASP A 484 -35.38 13.56 11.60
C ASP A 484 -36.22 14.81 11.27
N THR A 485 -37.36 14.59 10.62
CA THR A 485 -38.13 15.66 9.98
C THR A 485 -39.60 15.66 10.37
N SER A 486 -40.28 14.52 10.34
CA SER A 486 -41.72 14.46 10.61
C SER A 486 -42.17 13.10 11.14
N PRO A 487 -42.47 12.99 12.45
CA PRO A 487 -42.31 14.02 13.47
C PRO A 487 -40.83 14.30 13.79
N LYS A 488 -40.45 15.56 14.04
CA LYS A 488 -39.10 15.88 14.54
C LYS A 488 -38.99 15.51 16.03
N ASP A 489 -38.77 14.24 16.33
CA ASP A 489 -38.89 13.67 17.69
C ASP A 489 -37.55 13.23 18.31
N GLY A 490 -36.44 13.45 17.60
CA GLY A 490 -35.10 13.10 18.03
C GLY A 490 -34.72 11.64 17.74
N LYS A 491 -35.59 10.86 17.08
CA LYS A 491 -35.31 9.52 16.59
C LYS A 491 -35.18 9.56 15.06
N ILE A 492 -34.60 8.51 14.49
CA ILE A 492 -34.60 8.32 13.04
C ILE A 492 -35.37 7.05 12.74
N SER A 493 -36.58 7.23 12.21
CA SER A 493 -37.41 6.11 11.78
C SER A 493 -36.93 5.56 10.44
N ARG A 494 -37.26 4.30 10.16
CA ARG A 494 -37.02 3.69 8.84
C ARG A 494 -37.68 4.49 7.72
N SER A 495 -38.87 5.06 7.96
CA SER A 495 -39.60 5.82 6.95
C SER A 495 -38.87 7.11 6.58
N GLU A 496 -38.39 7.86 7.58
CA GLU A 496 -37.62 9.09 7.35
C GLU A 496 -36.32 8.83 6.63
N LEU A 497 -35.60 7.78 7.06
CA LEU A 497 -34.35 7.36 6.45
C LEU A 497 -34.55 6.96 4.98
N LEU A 498 -35.59 6.17 4.67
CA LEU A 498 -35.92 5.84 3.27
C LEU A 498 -36.34 7.06 2.46
N ASP A 499 -37.15 7.96 3.02
CA ASP A 499 -37.57 9.17 2.30
C ASP A 499 -36.38 10.08 2.01
N PHE A 500 -35.50 10.30 2.99
CA PHE A 500 -34.29 11.10 2.84
C PHE A 500 -33.41 10.58 1.70
N PHE A 501 -33.04 9.29 1.72
CA PHE A 501 -32.14 8.72 0.72
C PHE A 501 -32.80 8.49 -0.65
N ARG A 502 -34.11 8.21 -0.73
CA ARG A 502 -34.78 7.95 -2.01
C ARG A 502 -35.29 9.21 -2.70
N SER A 503 -35.72 10.19 -1.93
CA SER A 503 -36.50 11.33 -2.41
C SER A 503 -35.77 12.66 -2.28
N GLN A 504 -35.05 12.89 -1.19
CA GLN A 504 -34.54 14.22 -0.84
C GLN A 504 -33.19 14.54 -1.51
N SER A 505 -33.01 15.77 -1.98
CA SER A 505 -31.79 16.18 -2.69
C SER A 505 -30.57 16.31 -1.77
N GLU A 506 -30.85 16.55 -0.50
CA GLU A 506 -29.97 16.82 0.63
C GLU A 506 -29.10 15.59 0.97
N ARG A 507 -29.52 14.38 0.60
CA ARG A 507 -28.70 13.16 0.70
C ARG A 507 -27.33 13.28 0.03
N LYS A 508 -27.19 14.16 -0.97
CA LYS A 508 -25.89 14.42 -1.61
C LYS A 508 -24.85 15.00 -0.64
N LEU A 509 -25.29 15.64 0.45
CA LEU A 509 -24.42 16.16 1.49
C LEU A 509 -23.71 15.03 2.23
N THR A 510 -24.35 13.87 2.42
CA THR A 510 -23.73 12.73 3.13
C THR A 510 -22.64 12.04 2.33
N ARG A 511 -22.65 12.20 1.00
CA ARG A 511 -21.66 11.60 0.09
C ARG A 511 -20.25 12.13 0.33
N ASN A 512 -20.07 13.34 0.86
CA ASN A 512 -18.74 13.90 1.14
C ASN A 512 -18.55 14.18 2.64
N MET A 513 -19.01 13.28 3.52
CA MET A 513 -18.73 13.37 4.95
C MET A 513 -17.60 12.41 5.34
N ALA A 514 -16.74 12.86 6.24
CA ALA A 514 -15.82 12.02 7.01
C ALA A 514 -16.21 12.11 8.48
N VAL A 515 -16.63 11.01 9.08
CA VAL A 515 -17.18 10.98 10.44
C VAL A 515 -16.21 10.26 11.37
N LEU A 516 -15.67 10.97 12.36
CA LEU A 516 -14.93 10.36 13.46
C LEU A 516 -15.94 9.81 14.48
N SER A 517 -16.08 8.49 14.57
CA SER A 517 -17.02 7.86 15.49
C SER A 517 -16.55 6.48 15.93
N GLN A 518 -17.21 5.94 16.97
CA GLN A 518 -16.97 4.57 17.40
C GLN A 518 -17.63 3.60 16.40
N SER A 519 -16.82 2.70 15.83
CA SER A 519 -17.30 1.74 14.84
C SER A 519 -18.31 0.73 15.42
N GLU A 520 -19.35 0.45 14.63
CA GLU A 520 -20.40 -0.56 14.88
C GLU A 520 -19.87 -2.00 15.00
N TRP A 521 -18.61 -2.25 14.67
CA TRP A 521 -18.02 -3.60 14.68
C TRP A 521 -17.24 -3.95 15.94
N THR A 522 -17.24 -3.05 16.93
CA THR A 522 -16.38 -3.07 18.12
C THR A 522 -17.13 -3.41 19.40
N GLY A 523 -16.39 -3.69 20.46
CA GLY A 523 -16.90 -3.88 21.82
C GLY A 523 -17.20 -5.33 22.15
N THR A 524 -17.92 -5.50 23.25
CA THR A 524 -18.41 -6.80 23.76
C THR A 524 -19.92 -6.81 23.75
N PRO A 525 -20.56 -7.99 23.78
CA PRO A 525 -22.00 -8.07 23.97
C PRO A 525 -22.48 -7.25 25.19
N ASP A 526 -21.79 -7.31 26.33
CA ASP A 526 -22.19 -6.55 27.52
C ASP A 526 -22.08 -5.03 27.35
N SER A 527 -21.04 -4.54 26.66
CA SER A 527 -20.96 -3.10 26.36
C SER A 527 -22.08 -2.65 25.41
N TRP A 528 -22.48 -3.51 24.46
CA TRP A 528 -23.61 -3.23 23.57
C TRP A 528 -24.94 -3.18 24.31
N VAL A 529 -25.16 -4.09 25.26
CA VAL A 529 -26.33 -4.03 26.15
C VAL A 529 -26.36 -2.70 26.89
N SER A 530 -25.22 -2.27 27.45
CA SER A 530 -25.14 -0.98 28.14
C SER A 530 -25.39 0.23 27.24
N ASP A 531 -25.03 0.16 25.96
CA ASP A 531 -25.22 1.26 25.01
C ASP A 531 -26.66 1.33 24.52
N LEU A 532 -27.25 0.19 24.16
CA LEU A 532 -28.66 0.11 23.75
C LEU A 532 -29.59 0.55 24.90
N MET A 533 -29.32 0.13 26.13
CA MET A 533 -30.12 0.56 27.30
C MET A 533 -30.04 2.07 27.57
N ARG A 534 -29.03 2.78 27.06
CA ARG A 534 -28.89 4.24 27.17
C ARG A 534 -29.47 4.99 25.98
N ALA A 535 -29.69 4.31 24.86
CA ALA A 535 -30.18 4.92 23.63
C ALA A 535 -31.70 5.16 23.74
N PRO A 536 -32.19 6.40 23.50
CA PRO A 536 -33.62 6.74 23.57
C PRO A 536 -34.53 5.83 22.72
N GLU A 537 -34.00 5.30 21.63
CA GLU A 537 -34.71 4.46 20.67
C GLU A 537 -35.06 3.08 21.22
N PHE A 538 -34.33 2.60 22.23
CA PHE A 538 -34.53 1.30 22.87
C PHE A 538 -35.08 1.42 24.30
N ALA A 539 -35.47 2.64 24.73
CA ALA A 539 -35.92 2.91 26.09
C ALA A 539 -37.16 2.11 26.52
N ASP A 540 -37.98 1.68 25.55
CA ASP A 540 -39.19 0.88 25.78
C ASP A 540 -38.90 -0.63 25.88
N LEU A 541 -37.67 -1.06 25.58
CA LEU A 541 -37.25 -2.46 25.73
C LEU A 541 -36.76 -2.73 27.15
N GLY A 542 -37.20 -3.84 27.74
CA GLY A 542 -36.61 -4.35 28.98
C GLY A 542 -35.22 -4.94 28.73
N GLU A 543 -34.37 -4.99 29.76
CA GLU A 543 -32.99 -5.49 29.67
C GLU A 543 -32.89 -6.89 29.01
N ARG A 544 -33.86 -7.78 29.29
CA ARG A 544 -33.90 -9.10 28.66
C ARG A 544 -34.05 -9.02 27.14
N ALA A 545 -34.97 -8.19 26.64
CA ALA A 545 -35.17 -8.02 25.20
C ALA A 545 -33.95 -7.40 24.53
N VAL A 546 -33.27 -6.46 25.20
CA VAL A 546 -32.01 -5.89 24.72
C VAL A 546 -30.91 -6.96 24.66
N ARG A 547 -30.79 -7.82 25.67
CA ARG A 547 -29.82 -8.92 25.67
C ARG A 547 -30.08 -9.92 24.55
N ASP A 548 -31.33 -10.31 24.36
CA ASP A 548 -31.74 -11.22 23.27
C ASP A 548 -31.40 -10.59 21.90
N LEU A 549 -31.67 -9.28 21.71
CA LEU A 549 -31.30 -8.55 20.49
C LEU A 549 -29.78 -8.50 20.27
N VAL A 550 -29.00 -8.25 21.31
CA VAL A 550 -27.54 -8.25 21.21
C VAL A 550 -26.99 -9.63 20.87
N GLU A 551 -27.47 -10.67 21.54
CA GLU A 551 -27.02 -12.04 21.30
C GLU A 551 -27.32 -12.50 19.88
N GLU A 552 -28.50 -12.19 19.37
CA GLU A 552 -28.95 -12.63 18.04
C GLU A 552 -28.41 -11.77 16.90
N GLN A 553 -28.39 -10.45 17.05
CA GLN A 553 -28.16 -9.52 15.92
C GLN A 553 -26.81 -8.82 15.95
N VAL A 554 -26.19 -8.64 17.12
CA VAL A 554 -24.95 -7.85 17.27
C VAL A 554 -23.75 -8.75 17.50
N ALA A 555 -23.79 -9.62 18.50
CA ALA A 555 -22.68 -10.49 18.88
C ALA A 555 -22.09 -11.30 17.71
N PRO A 556 -22.88 -11.84 16.76
CA PRO A 556 -22.33 -12.57 15.62
C PRO A 556 -21.56 -11.68 14.64
N THR A 557 -21.84 -10.38 14.60
CA THR A 557 -21.22 -9.46 13.63
C THR A 557 -19.89 -8.91 14.13
N LEU A 558 -19.70 -8.80 15.45
CA LEU A 558 -18.48 -8.28 16.06
C LEU A 558 -17.23 -9.02 15.58
N TRP A 559 -16.23 -8.25 15.15
CA TRP A 559 -14.94 -8.80 14.69
C TRP A 559 -13.73 -8.03 15.23
N TRP A 560 -13.94 -6.78 15.63
CA TRP A 560 -12.87 -5.89 16.08
C TRP A 560 -12.56 -6.11 17.56
N ASN A 561 -11.88 -7.23 17.83
CA ASN A 561 -11.41 -7.61 19.16
C ASN A 561 -9.98 -7.11 19.44
N GLU A 562 -9.49 -7.27 20.68
CA GLU A 562 -8.15 -6.80 21.09
C GLU A 562 -7.01 -7.38 20.24
N SER A 563 -7.09 -8.68 19.91
CA SER A 563 -6.05 -9.35 19.13
C SER A 563 -5.98 -8.81 17.70
N LEU A 564 -7.14 -8.59 17.07
CA LEU A 564 -7.20 -7.99 15.74
C LEU A 564 -6.78 -6.53 15.80
N ALA A 565 -7.22 -5.76 16.80
CA ALA A 565 -6.85 -4.37 16.96
C ALA A 565 -5.33 -4.20 17.07
N GLN A 566 -4.67 -5.04 17.86
CA GLN A 566 -3.21 -5.04 17.97
C GLN A 566 -2.53 -5.44 16.64
N HIS A 567 -3.01 -6.50 15.99
CA HIS A 567 -2.45 -7.00 14.73
C HIS A 567 -2.60 -6.01 13.56
N ALA A 568 -3.80 -5.44 13.43
CA ALA A 568 -4.15 -4.49 12.38
C ALA A 568 -3.76 -3.05 12.72
N LYS A 569 -3.21 -2.79 13.91
CA LYS A 569 -2.90 -1.46 14.44
C LYS A 569 -4.10 -0.52 14.41
N LEU A 570 -5.25 -1.07 14.77
CA LEU A 570 -6.49 -0.35 14.93
C LEU A 570 -6.69 0.04 16.40
N PRO A 571 -7.32 1.18 16.69
CA PRO A 571 -7.61 1.59 18.05
C PRO A 571 -8.57 0.61 18.73
N ARG A 572 -8.32 0.32 20.02
CA ARG A 572 -9.07 -0.68 20.78
C ARG A 572 -10.50 -0.24 21.10
N ASP A 573 -10.71 1.06 21.23
CA ASP A 573 -12.03 1.65 21.47
C ASP A 573 -12.88 1.74 20.20
N GLY A 574 -12.29 1.49 19.03
CA GLY A 574 -12.98 1.49 17.74
C GLY A 574 -13.22 2.88 17.16
N VAL A 575 -12.60 3.93 17.71
CA VAL A 575 -12.81 5.31 17.22
C VAL A 575 -11.94 5.57 15.99
N VAL A 576 -12.57 5.76 14.83
CA VAL A 576 -11.90 5.97 13.54
C VAL A 576 -12.68 6.93 12.65
N TYR A 577 -12.02 7.48 11.63
CA TYR A 577 -12.68 8.26 10.58
C TYR A 577 -13.32 7.31 9.58
N HIS A 578 -14.66 7.34 9.47
CA HIS A 578 -15.41 6.66 8.44
C HIS A 578 -15.69 7.59 7.26
N TYR A 579 -15.60 7.07 6.04
CA TYR A 579 -15.83 7.82 4.81
C TYR A 579 -16.96 7.19 4.02
N HIS A 580 -17.74 8.00 3.29
CA HIS A 580 -18.63 7.44 2.26
C HIS A 580 -17.76 6.71 1.21
N PRO A 581 -17.84 5.37 1.11
CA PRO A 581 -16.78 4.59 0.48
C PRO A 581 -16.73 4.75 -1.04
N LEU A 582 -17.89 4.90 -1.70
CA LEU A 582 -17.96 5.14 -3.14
C LEU A 582 -17.38 6.52 -3.53
N SER A 583 -17.70 7.55 -2.74
CA SER A 583 -17.17 8.90 -2.92
C SER A 583 -15.67 8.95 -2.67
N PHE A 584 -15.17 8.18 -1.69
CA PHE A 584 -13.75 8.06 -1.42
C PHE A 584 -13.00 7.45 -2.63
N ILE A 585 -13.51 6.35 -3.19
CA ILE A 585 -12.94 5.76 -4.42
C ILE A 585 -12.92 6.78 -5.55
N ARG A 586 -14.04 7.49 -5.79
CA ARG A 586 -14.11 8.55 -6.81
C ARG A 586 -13.06 9.64 -6.55
N PHE A 587 -13.00 10.14 -5.32
CA PHE A 587 -12.10 11.22 -4.91
C PHE A 587 -10.63 10.90 -5.20
N ILE A 588 -10.14 9.75 -4.73
CA ILE A 588 -8.76 9.32 -4.96
C ILE A 588 -8.47 9.17 -6.46
N ASN A 589 -9.39 8.58 -7.23
CA ASN A 589 -9.20 8.40 -8.66
C ASN A 589 -9.27 9.72 -9.44
N ASN A 590 -10.15 10.66 -9.07
CA ASN A 590 -10.21 11.98 -9.68
C ASN A 590 -8.91 12.76 -9.49
N LYS A 591 -8.27 12.67 -8.31
CA LYS A 591 -6.96 13.30 -8.10
C LYS A 591 -5.94 12.80 -9.12
N ARG A 592 -5.88 11.49 -9.34
CA ARG A 592 -5.00 10.87 -10.34
C ARG A 592 -5.31 11.34 -11.77
N LEU A 593 -6.60 11.38 -12.15
CA LEU A 593 -7.00 11.77 -13.50
C LEU A 593 -6.71 13.25 -13.79
N GLN A 594 -6.92 14.14 -12.82
CA GLN A 594 -6.65 15.58 -12.98
C GLN A 594 -5.17 15.87 -13.28
N ALA A 595 -4.24 15.13 -12.67
CA ALA A 595 -2.81 15.34 -12.88
C ALA A 595 -2.28 14.82 -14.22
N GLN A 596 -2.95 13.85 -14.86
CA GLN A 596 -2.51 13.30 -16.16
C GLN A 596 -2.46 14.35 -17.27
N SER A 597 -3.21 15.46 -17.14
CA SER A 597 -3.24 16.55 -18.10
C SER A 597 -2.00 17.46 -18.12
N LEU A 598 -1.05 17.29 -17.19
CA LEU A 598 0.14 18.14 -17.01
C LEU A 598 1.47 17.38 -17.07
N ASN A 599 1.44 16.11 -17.45
CA ASN A 599 2.58 15.22 -17.27
C ASN A 599 3.69 15.49 -18.31
N VAL A 600 4.69 16.28 -17.94
CA VAL A 600 5.98 16.37 -18.66
C VAL A 600 6.91 15.31 -18.06
N GLY A 601 7.36 14.37 -18.87
CA GLY A 601 8.09 13.18 -18.45
C GLY A 601 9.27 12.82 -19.34
N ILE A 602 9.56 11.52 -19.39
CA ILE A 602 10.70 10.95 -20.14
C ILE A 602 10.50 11.18 -21.64
N GLY A 603 11.46 11.84 -22.29
CA GLY A 603 11.47 12.08 -23.74
C GLY A 603 10.84 13.41 -24.17
N ASP A 604 10.21 14.15 -23.25
CA ASP A 604 9.51 15.40 -23.60
C ASP A 604 10.44 16.62 -23.75
N PHE A 605 11.72 16.47 -23.42
CA PHE A 605 12.69 17.55 -23.49
C PHE A 605 13.53 17.45 -24.77
N PRO A 606 13.69 18.55 -25.54
CA PRO A 606 14.58 18.56 -26.70
C PRO A 606 16.00 18.11 -26.33
N GLU A 607 16.63 17.28 -27.17
CA GLU A 607 18.02 16.86 -26.93
C GLU A 607 18.99 18.04 -26.86
N SER A 608 18.67 19.16 -27.52
CA SER A 608 19.46 20.41 -27.45
C SER A 608 19.56 20.98 -26.04
N ASP A 609 18.60 20.68 -25.17
CA ASP A 609 18.52 21.22 -23.82
C ASP A 609 19.32 20.37 -22.82
N ALA A 610 19.66 19.13 -23.21
CA ALA A 610 20.44 18.23 -22.37
C ALA A 610 21.82 18.83 -22.08
N LYS A 611 22.30 18.71 -20.84
CA LYS A 611 23.61 19.23 -20.38
C LYS A 611 24.35 18.16 -19.61
N GLU A 612 25.68 18.27 -19.55
CA GLU A 612 26.48 17.42 -18.65
C GLU A 612 26.06 17.65 -17.19
N PRO A 613 26.22 16.66 -16.30
CA PRO A 613 25.89 16.80 -14.88
C PRO A 613 26.55 18.05 -14.25
N PRO A 614 25.83 18.82 -13.42
CA PRO A 614 26.40 19.97 -12.71
C PRO A 614 27.54 19.56 -11.76
N PRO A 615 28.50 20.46 -11.46
CA PRO A 615 29.51 20.21 -10.44
C PRO A 615 28.88 19.84 -9.09
N GLY A 616 29.37 18.74 -8.48
CA GLY A 616 28.84 18.24 -7.21
C GLY A 616 27.61 17.32 -7.32
N VAL A 617 27.08 17.12 -8.53
CA VAL A 617 26.06 16.11 -8.84
C VAL A 617 26.72 14.98 -9.64
N THR A 618 26.46 13.73 -9.26
CA THR A 618 27.10 12.55 -9.84
C THR A 618 26.12 11.39 -10.01
N ASP A 619 26.46 10.43 -10.86
CA ASP A 619 25.87 9.08 -10.85
C ASP A 619 26.80 8.13 -10.07
N ASP A 620 26.51 6.83 -10.10
CA ASP A 620 27.36 5.81 -9.50
C ASP A 620 28.67 5.63 -10.25
N PHE A 621 28.71 5.94 -11.55
CA PHE A 621 29.98 5.99 -12.28
C PHE A 621 30.92 7.06 -11.73
N GLY A 622 30.42 8.27 -11.49
CA GLY A 622 31.22 9.41 -11.04
C GLY A 622 31.50 9.47 -9.53
N ASP A 623 30.75 8.74 -8.69
CA ASP A 623 31.02 8.66 -7.25
C ASP A 623 32.15 7.67 -6.93
N VAL A 624 33.37 8.08 -7.27
CA VAL A 624 34.57 7.25 -7.18
C VAL A 624 34.99 6.90 -5.75
N ASP A 625 34.58 7.72 -4.79
CA ASP A 625 35.03 7.62 -3.39
C ASP A 625 33.96 6.92 -2.52
N GLY A 626 32.70 6.86 -2.98
CA GLY A 626 31.59 6.19 -2.30
C GLY A 626 30.86 7.06 -1.28
N ASP A 627 30.99 8.38 -1.40
CA ASP A 627 30.55 9.34 -0.39
C ASP A 627 29.03 9.41 -0.22
N SER A 628 28.28 9.06 -1.26
CA SER A 628 26.82 8.96 -1.22
C SER A 628 26.29 7.58 -0.81
N PHE A 629 27.16 6.56 -0.76
CA PHE A 629 26.79 5.17 -0.50
C PHE A 629 26.87 4.81 0.99
N VAL A 630 27.81 5.42 1.71
CA VAL A 630 28.03 5.18 3.13
C VAL A 630 28.48 6.47 3.82
N ASP A 631 28.07 6.68 5.07
CA ASP A 631 28.56 7.77 5.91
C ASP A 631 29.50 7.29 7.05
N ASP A 632 30.20 8.24 7.66
CA ASP A 632 31.18 7.94 8.71
C ASP A 632 30.52 7.38 9.99
N ALA A 633 29.26 7.73 10.24
CA ALA A 633 28.51 7.29 11.41
C ALA A 633 28.11 5.81 11.25
N GLU A 634 27.67 5.42 10.06
CA GLU A 634 27.43 4.03 9.66
C GLU A 634 28.70 3.18 9.80
N LEU A 635 29.84 3.70 9.33
CA LEU A 635 31.12 3.03 9.52
C LEU A 635 31.45 2.94 11.00
N ALA A 636 31.31 4.00 11.80
CA ALA A 636 31.56 3.95 13.25
C ALA A 636 30.65 2.96 14.00
N GLY A 637 29.59 2.45 13.36
CA GLY A 637 28.56 1.67 14.03
C GLY A 637 27.61 2.54 14.86
N GLU A 638 27.76 3.86 14.75
CA GLU A 638 26.95 4.90 15.38
C GLU A 638 25.86 5.28 14.38
N ILE A 639 24.81 4.45 14.24
CA ILE A 639 23.73 4.81 13.32
C ILE A 639 22.70 5.60 14.12
N PHE A 640 22.80 6.93 13.99
CA PHE A 640 21.74 7.87 14.29
C PHE A 640 21.17 8.34 12.95
N ASP A 641 19.93 7.96 12.65
CA ASP A 641 19.15 8.78 11.75
C ASP A 641 18.65 9.97 12.59
N PRO A 642 19.10 11.21 12.34
CA PRO A 642 18.64 12.36 13.12
C PRO A 642 17.12 12.57 13.00
N ASP A 643 16.49 12.03 11.96
CA ASP A 643 15.07 12.22 11.64
C ASP A 643 14.18 11.07 12.15
N ILE A 644 14.76 10.00 12.73
CA ILE A 644 14.02 8.86 13.31
C ILE A 644 14.61 8.52 14.69
N PRO A 645 13.87 8.73 15.80
CA PRO A 645 14.36 8.46 17.15
C PRO A 645 14.86 7.02 17.33
N LEU A 646 15.87 6.84 18.19
CA LEU A 646 16.43 5.51 18.50
C LEU A 646 15.37 4.54 19.05
N GLU A 647 14.38 5.05 19.79
CA GLU A 647 13.26 4.28 20.31
C GLU A 647 12.39 3.69 19.19
N GLU A 648 12.27 4.39 18.07
CA GLU A 648 11.58 3.95 16.86
C GLU A 648 12.40 2.91 16.10
N LEU A 649 13.72 3.10 16.00
CA LEU A 649 14.60 2.10 15.39
C LEU A 649 14.66 0.78 16.19
N ILE A 650 14.64 0.84 17.53
CA ILE A 650 14.77 -0.33 18.43
C ILE A 650 13.49 -1.16 18.51
N LYS A 651 12.32 -0.54 18.37
CA LYS A 651 11.02 -1.26 18.38
C LYS A 651 10.69 -1.91 17.04
N GLY A 652 11.57 -1.76 16.03
CA GLY A 652 11.19 -1.85 14.62
C GLY A 652 10.49 -0.55 14.22
N PHE A 653 10.59 -0.13 12.95
CA PHE A 653 10.02 1.14 12.52
C PHE A 653 8.55 1.22 12.96
N PRO A 654 8.19 2.13 13.91
CA PRO A 654 6.82 2.54 14.06
C PRO A 654 6.42 3.25 12.77
N GLU A 655 5.12 3.30 12.57
CA GLU A 655 4.55 3.86 11.35
C GLU A 655 4.77 5.36 11.25
#